data_AF-A0A2M8E9F8-F1
#
_entry.id   AF-A0A2M8E9F8-F1
#
_cell.length_a   1.000
_cell.length_b   1.000
_cell.length_c   1.000
_cell.angle_alpha   90.00
_cell.angle_beta   90.00
_cell.angle_gamma   90.00
#
_symmetry.space_group_name_H-M   'P 1'
#
loop_
_entity.id
_entity.type
_entity.pdbx_description
1 polymer ?
#
loop_
_entity_poly.entity_id
_entity_poly.type
_entity_poly.pdbx_seq_one_letter_code
_entity_poly.pdbx_strand_id
1 'polypeptide(L)'
;QIAMRAALCQALDLREDSMPFAGELLQVHDDARDWEGAAERLLHSFALSLLVPDAHYARVAQWVDDTHLKGRLVYFRVRDNARLDRPATLATLHPQSLAKKIAIKPDSAFYGWLELEVARRFDVACCSTQEQFRAEPRAITRAGQIKSGNERHEKDDRHRLDDRSRYVLGWSNAAKLGVLEGKLRVLEARLGELGAQISTLQQEQITLHARQQALAKLEEFQDYSDLDWPANAREISRLTDERAALEAASDVLAALAQQLKALEEALTKTEDQLIAQRDKRSKTEQKISDANNLRREAEALMEKTPEVFDQLVLRLEALQHELQGGARADAKHGMNEIASDAMKVEANVEFKGVACDAVQGAAKLGLTLTIESCDAREREMRDALQSAIDLEEGRIKRVLEKIIDAMRSFSNRFPVETQEVDVSVGSAGEYRTLLQRLVADDLPRFEADFKRSLNENTIREVANFSSQLSKERETIKERIERINQSLTQIDYNPGRFITLELQTTTDAEVRDFQTELRSCLDGALGGGSGGEAASGQDSQYSEAKFLQVKHIIERLRGREGQTEQDRRWTAKVTDVRNWFVFAASERWREDQSEHEHYSDSGGKSGGQKEKLAYTILAASLAYQFGLAFGETRSKSFRFVVIDEAFGRGSDESAQYGLQLFEKLNLQLLIVTPLQKIHIIEPFVASVGFVHNFEGRDSRLRNLSIEAYRQEKGRVEDNPTVRPYQTVASPQILK
;
A
#
# COMPACT_ATOMS: atom_id res chain seq x y z
N GLN A 1 -18.91 5.19 34.57
CA GLN A 1 -19.34 5.14 35.99
C GLN A 1 -19.36 3.73 36.53
N ILE A 2 -20.01 2.76 35.87
CA ILE A 2 -19.94 1.34 36.27
C ILE A 2 -18.48 0.86 36.43
N ALA A 3 -17.63 1.10 35.43
CA ALA A 3 -16.19 0.77 35.53
C ALA A 3 -15.47 1.49 36.69
N MET A 4 -15.88 2.71 37.04
CA MET A 4 -15.31 3.43 38.19
C MET A 4 -15.73 2.79 39.51
N ARG A 5 -17.00 2.35 39.65
CA ARG A 5 -17.47 1.59 40.82
C ARG A 5 -16.70 0.27 40.93
N ALA A 6 -16.57 -0.48 39.83
CA ALA A 6 -15.85 -1.75 39.82
C ALA A 6 -14.39 -1.58 40.27
N ALA A 7 -13.67 -0.60 39.71
CA ALA A 7 -12.30 -0.30 40.11
C ALA A 7 -12.17 0.09 41.59
N LEU A 8 -13.11 0.90 42.10
CA LEU A 8 -13.16 1.30 43.51
C LEU A 8 -13.41 0.10 44.42
N CYS A 9 -14.39 -0.74 44.09
CA CYS A 9 -14.75 -1.92 44.88
C CYS A 9 -13.62 -2.95 44.87
N GLN A 10 -12.97 -3.16 43.72
CA GLN A 10 -11.81 -4.03 43.59
C GLN A 10 -10.61 -3.53 44.42
N ALA A 11 -10.30 -2.24 44.37
CA ALA A 11 -9.17 -1.67 45.11
C ALA A 11 -9.37 -1.70 46.63
N LEU A 12 -10.62 -1.66 47.10
CA LEU A 12 -10.97 -1.65 48.52
C LEU A 12 -11.46 -3.01 49.04
N ASP A 13 -11.44 -4.06 48.22
CA ASP A 13 -11.96 -5.39 48.55
C ASP A 13 -13.40 -5.32 49.10
N LEU A 14 -14.26 -4.60 48.38
CA LEU A 14 -15.67 -4.42 48.68
C LEU A 14 -16.53 -5.08 47.59
N ARG A 15 -17.73 -5.53 47.97
CA ARG A 15 -18.72 -6.03 47.01
C ARG A 15 -19.39 -4.86 46.29
N GLU A 16 -19.59 -4.97 44.98
CA GLU A 16 -20.29 -3.92 44.23
C GLU A 16 -21.72 -3.67 44.73
N ASP A 17 -22.43 -4.71 45.18
CA ASP A 17 -23.79 -4.60 45.71
C ASP A 17 -23.87 -3.73 46.99
N SER A 18 -22.77 -3.57 47.73
CA SER A 18 -22.74 -2.71 48.92
C SER A 18 -22.58 -1.22 48.59
N MET A 19 -22.30 -0.91 47.32
CA MET A 19 -22.11 0.44 46.79
C MET A 19 -23.03 0.67 45.57
N PRO A 20 -24.35 0.54 45.69
CA PRO A 20 -25.25 0.71 44.56
C PRO A 20 -25.28 2.17 44.08
N PHE A 21 -25.62 2.37 42.82
CA PHE A 21 -26.03 3.69 42.35
C PHE A 21 -27.47 3.96 42.81
N ALA A 22 -27.82 5.22 43.09
CA ALA A 22 -29.18 5.54 43.52
C ALA A 22 -30.25 5.07 42.52
N GLY A 23 -29.97 5.14 41.21
CA GLY A 23 -30.89 4.70 40.14
C GLY A 23 -31.21 3.21 40.16
N GLU A 24 -30.29 2.36 40.64
CA GLU A 24 -30.51 0.91 40.75
C GLU A 24 -31.53 0.55 41.84
N LEU A 25 -31.81 1.49 42.76
CA LEU A 25 -32.73 1.33 43.87
C LEU A 25 -34.04 2.10 43.67
N LEU A 26 -34.14 2.92 42.63
CA LEU A 26 -35.28 3.79 42.34
C LEU A 26 -35.97 3.33 41.06
N GLN A 27 -37.29 3.28 41.07
CA GLN A 27 -38.10 2.99 39.88
C GLN A 27 -39.34 3.88 39.91
N VAL A 28 -39.93 4.18 38.75
CA VAL A 28 -41.23 4.86 38.70
C VAL A 28 -42.34 3.83 38.92
N HIS A 29 -43.35 4.15 39.73
CA HIS A 29 -44.48 3.24 39.94
C HIS A 29 -45.20 2.92 38.61
N ASP A 30 -45.71 1.69 38.50
CA ASP A 30 -46.37 1.22 37.28
C ASP A 30 -47.63 2.02 36.90
N ASP A 31 -48.35 2.55 37.89
CA ASP A 31 -49.53 3.42 37.73
C ASP A 31 -49.15 4.86 37.30
N ALA A 32 -47.87 5.22 37.36
CA ALA A 32 -47.34 6.53 37.02
C ALA A 32 -46.42 6.51 35.79
N ARG A 33 -46.48 5.48 34.94
CA ARG A 33 -45.64 5.31 33.74
C ARG A 33 -45.66 6.49 32.78
N ASP A 34 -46.77 7.24 32.68
CA ASP A 34 -46.87 8.47 31.88
C ASP A 34 -45.83 9.54 32.28
N TRP A 35 -45.29 9.46 33.50
CA TRP A 35 -44.27 10.36 34.04
C TRP A 35 -42.87 9.78 34.00
N GLU A 36 -42.68 8.57 33.48
CA GLU A 36 -41.40 7.83 33.50
C GLU A 36 -40.27 8.65 32.86
N GLY A 37 -40.47 9.15 31.65
CA GLY A 37 -39.45 9.96 30.97
C GLY A 37 -39.13 11.29 31.66
N ALA A 38 -40.15 11.93 32.26
CA ALA A 38 -39.95 13.17 33.01
C ALA A 38 -39.19 12.93 34.32
N ALA A 39 -39.50 11.82 35.01
CA ALA A 39 -38.79 11.36 36.20
C ALA A 39 -37.34 11.00 35.89
N GLU A 40 -37.10 10.23 34.83
CA GLU A 40 -35.77 9.89 34.34
C GLU A 40 -34.93 11.14 34.11
N ARG A 41 -35.49 12.14 33.42
CA ARG A 41 -34.79 13.40 33.14
C ARG A 41 -34.45 14.18 34.42
N LEU A 42 -35.39 14.30 35.36
CA LEU A 42 -35.17 15.05 36.59
C LEU A 42 -34.19 14.34 37.53
N LEU A 43 -34.35 13.02 37.70
CA LEU A 43 -33.54 12.23 38.63
C LEU A 43 -32.22 11.77 38.02
N HIS A 44 -31.98 11.93 36.72
CA HIS A 44 -30.82 11.38 36.01
C HIS A 44 -29.48 11.58 36.74
N SER A 45 -29.16 12.82 37.10
CA SER A 45 -27.89 13.14 37.76
C SER A 45 -27.77 12.52 39.16
N PHE A 46 -28.89 12.41 39.88
CA PHE A 46 -28.95 11.78 41.19
C PHE A 46 -28.89 10.25 41.08
N ALA A 47 -29.59 9.67 40.11
CA ALA A 47 -29.59 8.24 39.83
C ALA A 47 -28.17 7.70 39.55
N LEU A 48 -27.33 8.51 38.92
CA LEU A 48 -25.92 8.22 38.64
C LEU A 48 -24.96 8.42 39.83
N SER A 49 -25.47 8.81 41.00
CA SER A 49 -24.65 9.02 42.20
C SER A 49 -24.50 7.72 42.99
N LEU A 50 -23.27 7.44 43.43
CA LEU A 50 -22.92 6.25 44.20
C LEU A 50 -23.34 6.41 45.67
N LEU A 51 -23.94 5.38 46.27
CA LEU A 51 -24.27 5.38 47.70
C LEU A 51 -23.17 4.67 48.50
N VAL A 52 -22.58 5.38 49.45
CA VAL A 52 -21.44 4.92 50.24
C VAL A 52 -21.85 4.78 51.71
N PRO A 53 -21.91 3.55 52.26
CA PRO A 53 -22.16 3.33 53.68
C PRO A 53 -21.15 4.06 54.57
N ASP A 54 -21.60 4.54 55.73
CA ASP A 54 -20.76 5.27 56.69
C ASP A 54 -19.49 4.52 57.06
N ALA A 55 -19.62 3.19 57.24
CA ALA A 55 -18.53 2.29 57.61
C ALA A 55 -17.36 2.27 56.59
N HIS A 56 -17.62 2.60 55.33
CA HIS A 56 -16.62 2.56 54.26
C HIS A 56 -16.20 3.95 53.78
N TYR A 57 -16.87 5.01 54.25
CA TYR A 57 -16.67 6.38 53.77
C TYR A 57 -15.21 6.84 53.81
N ALA A 58 -14.50 6.60 54.93
CA ALA A 58 -13.13 7.08 55.08
C ALA A 58 -12.18 6.46 54.02
N ARG A 59 -12.30 5.15 53.81
CA ARG A 59 -11.51 4.40 52.82
C ARG A 59 -11.84 4.83 51.39
N VAL A 60 -13.12 5.03 51.10
CA VAL A 60 -13.61 5.50 49.80
C VAL A 60 -13.13 6.92 49.49
N ALA A 61 -13.24 7.84 50.45
CA ALA A 61 -12.82 9.23 50.27
C ALA A 61 -11.31 9.33 50.01
N GLN A 62 -10.50 8.58 50.76
CA GLN A 62 -9.05 8.52 50.54
C GLN A 62 -8.70 7.97 49.16
N TRP A 63 -9.29 6.83 48.77
CA TRP A 63 -9.03 6.23 47.46
C TRP A 63 -9.41 7.17 46.30
N VAL A 64 -10.52 7.91 46.42
CA VAL A 64 -10.94 8.88 45.41
C VAL A 64 -9.94 10.02 45.26
N ASP A 65 -9.34 10.49 46.36
CA ASP A 65 -8.34 11.57 46.34
C ASP A 65 -7.01 11.09 45.72
N ASP A 66 -6.60 9.88 46.06
CA ASP A 66 -5.35 9.27 45.59
C ASP A 66 -5.41 8.80 44.12
N THR A 67 -6.62 8.65 43.54
CA THR A 67 -6.81 8.02 42.23
C THR A 67 -7.28 8.99 41.16
N HIS A 68 -6.57 9.04 40.03
CA HIS A 68 -7.04 9.78 38.86
C HIS A 68 -8.18 9.05 38.13
N LEU A 69 -9.42 9.41 38.45
CA LEU A 69 -10.64 8.69 38.01
C LEU A 69 -10.98 8.79 36.50
N LYS A 70 -10.32 9.69 35.74
CA LYS A 70 -10.61 9.96 34.32
C LYS A 70 -12.09 10.22 34.00
N GLY A 71 -12.84 10.74 34.97
CA GLY A 71 -14.28 10.98 34.86
C GLY A 71 -14.87 11.67 36.08
N ARG A 72 -16.18 11.99 36.01
CA ARG A 72 -16.92 12.60 37.11
C ARG A 72 -17.60 11.53 37.96
N LEU A 73 -17.21 11.43 39.23
CA LEU A 73 -17.86 10.61 40.25
C LEU A 73 -18.57 11.54 41.25
N VAL A 74 -19.83 11.24 41.52
CA VAL A 74 -20.59 11.85 42.62
C VAL A 74 -20.99 10.72 43.54
N TYR A 75 -20.71 10.86 44.84
CA TYR A 75 -21.10 9.86 45.83
C TYR A 75 -21.72 10.53 47.06
N PHE A 76 -22.64 9.83 47.71
CA PHE A 76 -23.27 10.26 48.96
C PHE A 76 -22.85 9.35 50.10
N ARG A 77 -22.39 9.97 51.19
CA ARG A 77 -22.19 9.30 52.48
C ARG A 77 -23.56 9.04 53.11
N VAL A 78 -23.88 7.77 53.31
CA VAL A 78 -25.14 7.33 53.91
C VAL A 78 -24.89 6.95 55.37
N ARG A 79 -25.53 7.69 56.29
CA ARG A 79 -25.48 7.42 57.73
C ARG A 79 -26.74 6.66 58.14
N ASP A 80 -26.60 5.72 59.08
CA ASP A 80 -27.69 4.94 59.69
C ASP A 80 -28.56 5.77 60.66
N ASN A 81 -28.91 7.00 60.27
CA ASN A 81 -29.73 7.90 61.09
C ASN A 81 -31.24 7.65 60.89
N ALA A 82 -31.64 6.67 60.08
CA ALA A 82 -33.02 6.45 59.65
C ALA A 82 -33.98 5.97 60.76
N ARG A 83 -33.50 5.65 61.97
CA ARG A 83 -34.36 5.25 63.10
C ARG A 83 -34.66 6.37 64.09
N LEU A 84 -34.03 7.54 63.96
CA LEU A 84 -34.27 8.69 64.84
C LEU A 84 -35.16 9.69 64.11
N ASP A 85 -36.45 9.66 64.47
CA ASP A 85 -37.54 10.53 64.03
C ASP A 85 -37.80 10.57 62.51
N ARG A 86 -38.89 9.94 62.05
CA ARG A 86 -39.45 10.22 60.73
C ARG A 86 -39.77 11.73 60.69
N PRO A 87 -39.00 12.56 59.97
CA PRO A 87 -39.18 13.99 60.02
C PRO A 87 -40.55 14.37 59.47
N ALA A 88 -41.16 15.43 60.02
CA ALA A 88 -42.44 15.97 59.56
C ALA A 88 -42.47 16.30 58.05
N THR A 89 -41.29 16.39 57.41
CA THR A 89 -41.12 16.64 55.97
C THR A 89 -41.79 15.59 55.07
N LEU A 90 -41.92 14.34 55.49
CA LEU A 90 -42.67 13.33 54.71
C LEU A 90 -44.19 13.54 54.76
N ALA A 91 -44.69 14.14 55.83
CA ALA A 91 -46.11 14.46 56.00
C ALA A 91 -46.53 15.73 55.23
N THR A 92 -45.58 16.56 54.80
CA THR A 92 -45.82 17.86 54.15
C THR A 92 -45.57 17.86 52.63
N LEU A 93 -45.34 16.70 52.00
CA LEU A 93 -45.10 16.63 50.56
C LEU A 93 -46.29 17.15 49.75
N HIS A 94 -46.00 17.86 48.66
CA HIS A 94 -47.02 18.36 47.75
C HIS A 94 -47.99 17.23 47.31
N PRO A 95 -49.31 17.45 47.21
CA PRO A 95 -50.27 16.42 46.83
C PRO A 95 -49.91 15.72 45.51
N GLN A 96 -49.43 16.49 44.54
CA GLN A 96 -49.01 16.00 43.21
C GLN A 96 -47.49 15.85 43.08
N SER A 97 -46.77 15.65 44.18
CA SER A 97 -45.32 15.52 44.18
C SER A 97 -44.84 14.34 43.32
N LEU A 98 -43.82 14.58 42.49
CA LEU A 98 -43.13 13.52 41.74
C LEU A 98 -42.50 12.48 42.68
N ALA A 99 -42.05 12.88 43.87
CA ALA A 99 -41.49 11.97 44.87
C ALA A 99 -42.45 10.82 45.22
N LYS A 100 -43.77 11.06 45.21
CA LYS A 100 -44.80 10.03 45.46
C LYS A 100 -44.97 9.02 44.32
N LYS A 101 -44.40 9.31 43.15
CA LYS A 101 -44.44 8.46 41.95
C LYS A 101 -43.20 7.57 41.82
N ILE A 102 -42.24 7.68 42.76
CA ILE A 102 -41.00 6.91 42.78
C ILE A 102 -41.09 5.80 43.83
N ALA A 103 -40.97 4.57 43.37
CA ALA A 103 -40.79 3.38 44.20
C ALA A 103 -39.31 3.21 44.58
N ILE A 104 -39.06 2.94 45.86
CA ILE A 104 -37.73 2.59 46.38
C ILE A 104 -37.71 1.09 46.65
N LYS A 105 -36.61 0.42 46.29
CA LYS A 105 -36.39 -1.01 46.51
C LYS A 105 -36.57 -1.38 48.01
N PRO A 106 -37.59 -2.16 48.40
CA PRO A 106 -37.97 -2.34 49.82
C PRO A 106 -36.93 -3.02 50.72
N ASP A 107 -36.14 -3.93 50.14
CA ASP A 107 -35.10 -4.72 50.81
C ASP A 107 -33.75 -3.99 50.91
N SER A 108 -33.67 -2.74 50.46
CA SER A 108 -32.42 -1.98 50.44
C SER A 108 -32.06 -1.42 51.82
N ALA A 109 -30.81 -1.62 52.25
CA ALA A 109 -30.25 -0.96 53.43
C ALA A 109 -30.28 0.58 53.36
N PHE A 110 -30.38 1.14 52.13
CA PHE A 110 -30.41 2.57 51.88
C PHE A 110 -31.84 3.16 51.86
N TYR A 111 -32.88 2.35 52.10
CA TYR A 111 -34.28 2.76 51.94
C TYR A 111 -34.62 4.05 52.68
N GLY A 112 -34.36 4.10 54.00
CA GLY A 112 -34.73 5.25 54.82
C GLY A 112 -34.01 6.54 54.42
N TRP A 113 -32.74 6.43 53.99
CA TRP A 113 -31.99 7.59 53.49
C TRP A 113 -32.52 8.06 52.12
N LEU A 114 -32.81 7.12 51.21
CA LEU A 114 -33.38 7.43 49.89
C LEU A 114 -34.78 8.03 50.00
N GLU A 115 -35.64 7.53 50.91
CA GLU A 115 -36.99 8.06 51.15
C GLU A 115 -36.93 9.55 51.52
N LEU A 116 -36.02 9.90 52.42
CA LEU A 116 -35.80 11.29 52.85
C LEU A 116 -35.20 12.16 51.75
N GLU A 117 -34.20 11.67 51.04
CA GLU A 117 -33.53 12.45 50.00
C GLU A 117 -34.40 12.67 48.77
N VAL A 118 -35.21 11.66 48.40
CA VAL A 118 -36.18 11.79 47.31
C VAL A 118 -37.26 12.81 47.69
N ALA A 119 -37.81 12.71 48.90
CA ALA A 119 -38.78 13.66 49.42
C ALA A 119 -38.20 15.09 49.49
N ARG A 120 -36.97 15.24 49.98
CA ARG A 120 -36.34 16.56 50.15
C ARG A 120 -35.98 17.24 48.83
N ARG A 121 -35.40 16.48 47.89
CA ARG A 121 -34.83 17.04 46.65
C ARG A 121 -35.82 17.06 45.50
N PHE A 122 -36.74 16.10 45.44
CA PHE A 122 -37.64 15.93 44.29
C PHE A 122 -39.11 16.14 44.64
N ASP A 123 -39.39 16.91 45.69
CA ASP A 123 -40.73 17.48 45.91
C ASP A 123 -41.04 18.56 44.87
N VAL A 124 -41.49 18.09 43.71
CA VAL A 124 -41.79 18.88 42.52
C VAL A 124 -43.19 18.49 42.04
N ALA A 125 -44.06 19.48 41.83
CA ALA A 125 -45.44 19.24 41.43
C ALA A 125 -45.55 18.75 39.97
N CYS A 126 -46.17 17.60 39.77
CA CYS A 126 -46.45 17.01 38.46
C CYS A 126 -47.63 17.73 37.79
N CYS A 127 -47.34 18.68 36.91
CA CYS A 127 -48.36 19.54 36.29
C CYS A 127 -48.83 18.97 34.95
N SER A 128 -50.13 18.69 34.84
CA SER A 128 -50.71 18.20 33.57
C SER A 128 -51.09 19.33 32.61
N THR A 129 -51.19 20.57 33.11
CA THR A 129 -51.52 21.77 32.32
C THR A 129 -50.46 22.86 32.51
N GLN A 130 -50.40 23.79 31.55
CA GLN A 130 -49.45 24.90 31.61
C GLN A 130 -49.82 25.91 32.70
N GLU A 131 -51.11 26.08 32.99
CA GLU A 131 -51.61 26.95 34.07
C GLU A 131 -51.10 26.47 35.43
N GLN A 132 -51.22 25.17 35.72
CA GLN A 132 -50.67 24.55 36.93
C GLN A 132 -49.16 24.76 37.02
N PHE A 133 -48.44 24.52 35.93
CA PHE A 133 -46.99 24.68 35.88
C PHE A 133 -46.52 26.13 36.18
N ARG A 134 -47.30 27.13 35.75
CA ARG A 134 -47.01 28.54 36.05
C ARG A 134 -47.26 28.87 37.52
N ALA A 135 -48.35 28.36 38.09
CA ALA A 135 -48.75 28.65 39.47
C ALA A 135 -47.79 28.03 40.51
N GLU A 136 -47.30 26.83 40.25
CA GLU A 136 -46.45 26.10 41.19
C GLU A 136 -45.00 26.64 41.18
N PRO A 137 -44.36 26.84 42.35
CA PRO A 137 -42.98 27.34 42.42
C PRO A 137 -41.95 26.28 42.02
N ARG A 138 -42.24 24.99 42.23
CA ARG A 138 -41.40 23.87 41.80
C ARG A 138 -42.26 22.86 41.07
N ALA A 139 -42.11 22.79 39.75
CA ALA A 139 -43.01 22.03 38.89
C ALA A 139 -42.28 21.26 37.80
N ILE A 140 -42.91 20.20 37.31
CA ILE A 140 -42.46 19.44 36.14
C ILE A 140 -43.65 19.14 35.22
N THR A 141 -43.46 19.32 33.93
CA THR A 141 -44.46 18.92 32.92
C THR A 141 -44.23 17.49 32.44
N ARG A 142 -45.26 16.85 31.88
CA ARG A 142 -45.12 15.52 31.25
C ARG A 142 -44.08 15.50 30.13
N ALA A 143 -43.87 16.63 29.46
CA ALA A 143 -42.86 16.79 28.41
C ALA A 143 -41.43 16.98 28.97
N GLY A 144 -41.23 16.90 30.29
CA GLY A 144 -39.92 16.99 30.92
C GLY A 144 -39.35 18.41 31.01
N GLN A 145 -40.21 19.44 31.05
CA GLN A 145 -39.79 20.80 31.40
C GLN A 145 -39.83 20.96 32.92
N ILE A 146 -38.73 21.41 33.50
CA ILE A 146 -38.50 21.49 34.95
C ILE A 146 -38.46 22.98 35.36
N LYS A 147 -39.17 23.32 36.43
CA LYS A 147 -39.14 24.64 37.08
C LYS A 147 -38.55 24.50 38.48
N SER A 148 -37.49 25.26 38.73
CA SER A 148 -36.78 25.30 40.01
C SER A 148 -36.89 26.69 40.63
N GLY A 149 -37.95 26.91 41.41
CA GLY A 149 -38.28 28.24 41.93
C GLY A 149 -38.97 29.11 40.88
N ASN A 150 -39.04 30.42 41.12
CA ASN A 150 -39.80 31.32 40.24
C ASN A 150 -39.04 31.75 38.96
N GLU A 151 -37.73 31.54 38.91
CA GLU A 151 -36.88 32.13 37.87
C GLU A 151 -36.30 31.10 36.89
N ARG A 152 -35.93 29.90 37.37
CA ARG A 152 -35.21 28.92 36.57
C ARG A 152 -36.13 27.89 35.93
N HIS A 153 -36.11 27.83 34.60
CA HIS A 153 -36.82 26.84 33.79
C HIS A 153 -35.81 26.10 32.91
N GLU A 154 -35.89 24.77 32.87
CA GLU A 154 -34.97 23.92 32.12
C GLU A 154 -35.76 22.89 31.31
N LYS A 155 -35.34 22.69 30.06
CA LYS A 155 -35.82 21.60 29.21
C LYS A 155 -34.62 21.08 28.40
N ASP A 156 -34.11 19.92 28.77
CA ASP A 156 -32.98 19.28 28.07
C ASP A 156 -33.49 18.25 27.06
N ASP A 157 -33.60 18.67 25.79
CA ASP A 157 -34.05 17.82 24.68
C ASP A 157 -32.87 17.27 23.83
N ARG A 158 -31.64 17.26 24.35
CA ARG A 158 -30.48 16.61 23.68
C ARG A 158 -30.74 15.14 23.37
N HIS A 159 -31.60 14.50 24.17
CA HIS A 159 -32.14 13.18 23.92
C HIS A 159 -33.66 13.22 24.03
N ARG A 160 -34.32 12.39 23.21
CA ARG A 160 -35.77 12.27 23.26
C ARG A 160 -36.21 11.72 24.62
N LEU A 161 -37.32 12.25 25.13
CA LEU A 161 -37.87 11.88 26.43
C LEU A 161 -38.29 10.39 26.49
N ASP A 162 -38.68 9.82 25.36
CA ASP A 162 -39.13 8.44 25.18
C ASP A 162 -37.98 7.45 24.85
N ASP A 163 -36.72 7.89 24.80
CA ASP A 163 -35.57 7.02 24.51
C ASP A 163 -35.18 6.17 25.73
N ARG A 164 -35.86 5.02 25.87
CA ARG A 164 -35.59 4.01 26.90
C ARG A 164 -34.17 3.47 26.93
N SER A 165 -33.38 3.62 25.86
CA SER A 165 -31.97 3.24 25.90
C SER A 165 -31.11 4.14 26.81
N ARG A 166 -31.63 5.31 27.18
CA ARG A 166 -30.96 6.27 28.07
C ARG A 166 -31.44 6.21 29.51
N TYR A 167 -32.52 5.48 29.77
CA TYR A 167 -33.10 5.35 31.11
C TYR A 167 -32.10 4.68 32.06
N VAL A 168 -32.10 5.15 33.31
CA VAL A 168 -31.16 4.73 34.36
C VAL A 168 -31.87 4.35 35.66
N LEU A 169 -33.17 4.66 35.79
CA LEU A 169 -34.01 4.21 36.90
C LEU A 169 -34.52 2.81 36.59
N GLY A 170 -34.56 1.96 37.60
CA GLY A 170 -35.15 0.63 37.54
C GLY A 170 -34.29 -0.41 38.26
N TRP A 171 -34.95 -1.39 38.84
CA TRP A 171 -34.27 -2.50 39.54
C TRP A 171 -33.66 -3.54 38.58
N SER A 172 -33.92 -3.41 37.27
CA SER A 172 -33.41 -4.30 36.23
C SER A 172 -33.14 -3.55 34.92
N ASN A 173 -32.07 -3.98 34.24
CA ASN A 173 -31.69 -3.44 32.94
C ASN A 173 -32.38 -4.15 31.75
N ALA A 174 -33.28 -5.10 31.98
CA ALA A 174 -33.86 -5.95 30.93
C ALA A 174 -34.55 -5.15 29.81
N ALA A 175 -35.35 -4.13 30.16
CA ALA A 175 -36.04 -3.30 29.16
C ALA A 175 -35.06 -2.49 28.30
N LYS A 176 -33.98 -1.99 28.91
CA LYS A 176 -32.92 -1.25 28.22
C LYS A 176 -32.12 -2.15 27.28
N LEU A 177 -31.79 -3.37 27.72
CA LEU A 177 -31.13 -4.37 26.88
C LEU A 177 -31.99 -4.72 25.66
N GLY A 178 -33.29 -4.99 25.84
CA GLY A 178 -34.18 -5.29 24.71
C GLY A 178 -34.26 -4.15 23.67
N VAL A 179 -34.26 -2.89 24.10
CA VAL A 179 -34.21 -1.73 23.19
C VAL A 179 -32.88 -1.65 22.45
N LEU A 180 -31.76 -1.88 23.14
CA LEU A 180 -30.42 -1.86 22.53
C LEU A 180 -30.20 -3.02 21.56
N GLU A 181 -30.66 -4.22 21.91
CA GLU A 181 -30.66 -5.40 21.03
C GLU A 181 -31.52 -5.16 19.78
N GLY A 182 -32.68 -4.51 19.93
CA GLY A 182 -33.49 -4.08 18.79
C GLY A 182 -32.75 -3.11 17.87
N LYS A 183 -32.07 -2.10 18.45
CA LYS A 183 -31.23 -1.16 17.68
C LYS A 183 -30.06 -1.88 16.98
N LEU A 184 -29.43 -2.85 17.64
CA LEU A 184 -28.37 -3.68 17.07
C LEU A 184 -28.87 -4.45 15.84
N ARG A 185 -30.00 -5.15 15.96
CA ARG A 185 -30.60 -5.91 14.84
C ARG A 185 -30.90 -5.03 13.63
N VAL A 186 -31.39 -3.81 13.85
CA VAL A 186 -31.65 -2.86 12.75
C VAL A 186 -30.36 -2.42 12.08
N LEU A 187 -29.31 -2.15 12.85
CA LEU A 187 -28.00 -1.77 12.31
C LEU A 187 -27.33 -2.93 11.56
N GLU A 188 -27.43 -4.15 12.07
CA GLU A 188 -26.94 -5.36 11.42
C GLU A 188 -27.64 -5.61 10.08
N ALA A 189 -28.98 -5.46 10.04
CA ALA A 189 -29.73 -5.58 8.81
C ALA A 189 -29.29 -4.53 7.77
N ARG A 190 -29.06 -3.28 8.21
CA ARG A 190 -28.57 -2.20 7.33
C ARG A 190 -27.15 -2.43 6.84
N LEU A 191 -26.27 -3.00 7.68
CA LEU A 191 -24.93 -3.41 7.27
C LEU A 191 -24.98 -4.51 6.20
N GLY A 192 -25.87 -5.50 6.37
CA GLY A 192 -26.10 -6.54 5.37
C GLY A 192 -26.58 -5.99 4.03
N GLU A 193 -27.56 -5.08 4.05
CA GLU A 193 -28.07 -4.41 2.84
C GLU A 193 -26.98 -3.62 2.11
N LEU A 194 -26.20 -2.80 2.85
CA LEU A 194 -25.09 -2.05 2.28
C LEU A 194 -23.99 -2.97 1.73
N GLY A 195 -23.71 -4.08 2.42
CA GLY A 195 -22.77 -5.10 1.93
C GLY A 195 -23.20 -5.68 0.59
N ALA A 196 -24.48 -6.04 0.44
CA ALA A 196 -25.03 -6.55 -0.81
C ALA A 196 -24.97 -5.53 -1.96
N GLN A 197 -25.25 -4.25 -1.67
CA GLN A 197 -25.12 -3.16 -2.65
C GLN A 197 -23.67 -2.98 -3.10
N ILE A 198 -22.70 -3.00 -2.17
CA ILE A 198 -21.28 -2.91 -2.48
C ILE A 198 -20.85 -4.07 -3.38
N SER A 199 -21.23 -5.31 -3.05
CA SER A 199 -20.89 -6.47 -3.88
C SER A 199 -21.47 -6.38 -5.28
N THR A 200 -22.70 -5.88 -5.42
CA THR A 200 -23.34 -5.68 -6.74
C THR A 200 -22.57 -4.65 -7.57
N LEU A 201 -22.26 -3.49 -6.99
CA LEU A 201 -21.51 -2.43 -7.67
C LEU A 201 -20.08 -2.87 -8.03
N GLN A 202 -19.41 -3.66 -7.19
CA GLN A 202 -18.11 -4.23 -7.49
C GLN A 202 -18.17 -5.18 -8.70
N GLN A 203 -19.20 -6.02 -8.78
CA GLN A 203 -19.39 -6.93 -9.91
C GLN A 203 -19.67 -6.17 -11.21
N GLU A 204 -20.47 -5.10 -11.15
CA GLU A 204 -20.70 -4.20 -12.29
C GLU A 204 -19.40 -3.51 -12.72
N GLN A 205 -18.59 -3.04 -11.78
CA GLN A 205 -17.31 -2.41 -12.06
C GLN A 205 -16.35 -3.37 -12.77
N ILE A 206 -16.23 -4.62 -12.30
CA ILE A 206 -15.40 -5.65 -12.95
C ILE A 206 -15.88 -5.88 -14.39
N THR A 207 -17.19 -6.00 -14.60
CA THR A 207 -17.78 -6.23 -15.91
C THR A 207 -17.53 -5.07 -16.87
N LEU A 208 -17.71 -3.84 -16.39
CA LEU A 208 -17.45 -2.62 -17.17
C LEU A 208 -15.96 -2.48 -17.49
N HIS A 209 -15.08 -2.80 -16.55
CA HIS A 209 -13.65 -2.74 -16.79
C HIS A 209 -13.18 -3.78 -17.80
N ALA A 210 -13.67 -5.02 -17.73
CA ALA A 210 -13.40 -6.05 -18.73
C ALA A 210 -13.88 -5.63 -20.13
N ARG A 211 -15.08 -5.03 -20.22
CA ARG A 211 -15.60 -4.48 -21.49
C ARG A 211 -14.75 -3.33 -22.01
N GLN A 212 -14.32 -2.42 -21.14
CA GLN A 212 -13.43 -1.31 -21.51
C GLN A 212 -12.10 -1.82 -22.03
N GLN A 213 -11.48 -2.81 -21.38
CA GLN A 213 -10.25 -3.44 -21.83
C GLN A 213 -10.42 -4.11 -23.21
N ALA A 214 -11.53 -4.81 -23.42
CA ALA A 214 -11.84 -5.43 -24.71
C ALA A 214 -12.01 -4.37 -25.82
N LEU A 215 -12.67 -3.25 -25.52
CA LEU A 215 -12.82 -2.14 -26.46
C LEU A 215 -11.50 -1.42 -26.74
N ALA A 216 -10.66 -1.22 -25.72
CA ALA A 216 -9.34 -0.60 -25.87
C ALA A 216 -8.42 -1.44 -26.77
N LYS A 217 -8.51 -2.78 -26.71
CA LYS A 217 -7.78 -3.66 -27.64
C LYS A 217 -8.22 -3.50 -29.08
N LEU A 218 -9.45 -3.06 -29.35
CA LEU A 218 -9.88 -2.76 -30.72
C LEU A 218 -9.21 -1.48 -31.26
N GLU A 219 -8.77 -0.56 -30.40
CA GLU A 219 -8.00 0.63 -30.82
C GLU A 219 -6.60 0.26 -31.35
N GLU A 220 -6.08 -0.93 -31.05
CA GLU A 220 -4.80 -1.41 -31.58
C GLU A 220 -4.87 -1.74 -33.08
N PHE A 221 -6.06 -2.00 -33.61
CA PHE A 221 -6.28 -2.34 -35.02
C PHE A 221 -6.71 -1.09 -35.79
N GLN A 222 -5.89 -0.66 -36.74
CA GLN A 222 -6.16 0.54 -37.55
C GLN A 222 -7.07 0.27 -38.75
N ASP A 223 -7.14 -0.99 -39.19
CA ASP A 223 -8.01 -1.44 -40.27
C ASP A 223 -8.74 -2.74 -39.87
N TYR A 224 -9.99 -2.89 -40.31
CA TYR A 224 -10.76 -4.10 -40.09
C TYR A 224 -10.14 -5.33 -40.77
N SER A 225 -9.34 -5.12 -41.84
CA SER A 225 -8.60 -6.20 -42.50
C SER A 225 -7.67 -6.98 -41.57
N ASP A 226 -7.17 -6.35 -40.51
CA ASP A 226 -6.29 -6.99 -39.52
C ASP A 226 -7.06 -7.96 -38.60
N LEU A 227 -8.38 -7.79 -38.52
CA LEU A 227 -9.31 -8.64 -37.77
C LEU A 227 -10.07 -9.63 -38.68
N ASP A 228 -10.11 -9.38 -40.00
CA ASP A 228 -10.73 -10.26 -41.01
C ASP A 228 -9.82 -11.44 -41.40
N TRP A 229 -9.44 -12.23 -40.40
CA TRP A 229 -8.78 -13.51 -40.63
C TRP A 229 -9.57 -14.46 -41.56
N PRO A 230 -10.93 -14.44 -41.62
CA PRO A 230 -11.66 -15.29 -42.55
C PRO A 230 -11.43 -14.96 -44.03
N ALA A 231 -11.16 -13.71 -44.39
CA ALA A 231 -10.77 -13.34 -45.75
C ALA A 231 -9.38 -13.90 -46.11
N ASN A 232 -8.41 -13.74 -45.19
CA ASN A 232 -7.06 -14.28 -45.35
C ASN A 232 -7.06 -15.83 -45.41
N ALA A 233 -7.86 -16.50 -44.57
CA ALA A 233 -8.00 -17.95 -44.60
C ALA A 233 -8.61 -18.46 -45.92
N ARG A 234 -9.56 -17.73 -46.49
CA ARG A 234 -10.14 -18.05 -47.80
C ARG A 234 -9.11 -17.88 -48.93
N GLU A 235 -8.30 -16.84 -48.88
CA GLU A 235 -7.25 -16.62 -49.89
C GLU A 235 -6.13 -17.66 -49.79
N ILE A 236 -5.72 -18.03 -48.57
CA ILE A 236 -4.77 -19.13 -48.35
C ILE A 236 -5.33 -20.45 -48.91
N SER A 237 -6.61 -20.76 -48.66
CA SER A 237 -7.23 -21.97 -49.21
C SER A 237 -7.22 -21.96 -50.73
N ARG A 238 -7.61 -20.84 -51.35
CA ARG A 238 -7.62 -20.65 -52.81
C ARG A 238 -6.23 -20.85 -53.42
N LEU A 239 -5.21 -20.21 -52.85
CA LEU A 239 -3.83 -20.33 -53.32
C LEU A 239 -3.26 -21.74 -53.10
N THR A 240 -3.68 -22.43 -52.04
CA THR A 240 -3.27 -23.82 -51.77
C THR A 240 -3.88 -24.77 -52.80
N ASP A 241 -5.17 -24.60 -53.11
CA ASP A 241 -5.86 -25.37 -54.14
C ASP A 241 -5.29 -25.10 -55.54
N GLU A 242 -4.96 -23.83 -55.84
CA GLU A 242 -4.31 -23.43 -57.09
C GLU A 242 -2.90 -24.00 -57.21
N ARG A 243 -2.12 -23.98 -56.12
CA ARG A 243 -0.79 -24.62 -56.06
C ARG A 243 -0.88 -26.13 -56.30
N ALA A 244 -1.82 -26.80 -55.64
CA ALA A 244 -2.05 -28.24 -55.82
C ALA A 244 -2.46 -28.58 -57.27
N ALA A 245 -3.28 -27.74 -57.90
CA ALA A 245 -3.66 -27.89 -59.30
C ALA A 245 -2.48 -27.69 -60.26
N LEU A 246 -1.61 -26.71 -60.01
CA LEU A 246 -0.41 -26.45 -60.83
C LEU A 246 0.67 -27.52 -60.64
N GLU A 247 0.86 -28.03 -59.42
CA GLU A 247 1.74 -29.16 -59.14
C GLU A 247 1.25 -30.44 -59.83
N ALA A 248 -0.06 -30.69 -59.83
CA ALA A 248 -0.66 -31.84 -60.50
C ALA A 248 -0.67 -31.73 -62.04
N ALA A 249 -0.70 -30.51 -62.59
CA ALA A 249 -0.69 -30.26 -64.03
C ALA A 249 0.73 -30.24 -64.64
N SER A 250 1.78 -30.28 -63.81
CA SER A 250 3.18 -30.21 -64.26
C SER A 250 3.91 -31.53 -64.01
N ASP A 251 3.97 -32.37 -65.05
CA ASP A 251 4.70 -33.65 -65.03
C ASP A 251 6.17 -33.50 -64.61
N VAL A 252 6.78 -32.34 -64.88
CA VAL A 252 8.16 -32.01 -64.51
C VAL A 252 8.30 -31.75 -63.00
N LEU A 253 7.32 -31.06 -62.39
CA LEU A 253 7.33 -30.81 -60.93
C LEU A 253 7.08 -32.11 -60.15
N ALA A 254 6.18 -32.97 -60.64
CA ALA A 254 5.96 -34.30 -60.06
C ALA A 254 7.22 -35.17 -60.09
N ALA A 255 7.96 -35.15 -61.21
CA ALA A 255 9.23 -35.88 -61.34
C ALA A 255 10.33 -35.32 -60.42
N LEU A 256 10.45 -34.00 -60.30
CA LEU A 256 11.41 -33.35 -59.41
C LEU A 256 11.09 -33.60 -57.93
N ALA A 257 9.80 -33.61 -57.55
CA ALA A 257 9.37 -33.93 -56.19
C ALA A 257 9.70 -35.39 -55.81
N GLN A 258 9.53 -36.33 -56.73
CA GLN A 258 9.98 -37.72 -56.53
C GLN A 258 11.49 -37.83 -56.39
N GLN A 259 12.26 -37.10 -57.19
CA GLN A 259 13.72 -37.08 -57.09
C GLN A 259 14.20 -36.47 -55.77
N LEU A 260 13.58 -35.37 -55.32
CA LEU A 260 13.87 -34.74 -54.02
C LEU A 260 13.63 -35.73 -52.89
N LYS A 261 12.46 -36.38 -52.87
CA LYS A 261 12.12 -37.37 -51.85
C LYS A 261 13.12 -38.55 -51.81
N ALA A 262 13.52 -39.05 -52.98
CA ALA A 262 14.53 -40.11 -53.06
C ALA A 262 15.91 -39.65 -52.53
N LEU A 263 16.28 -38.39 -52.77
CA LEU A 263 17.51 -37.79 -52.25
C LEU A 263 17.46 -37.55 -50.74
N GLU A 264 16.34 -37.11 -50.20
CA GLU A 264 16.12 -36.94 -48.76
C GLU A 264 16.21 -38.29 -48.04
N GLU A 265 15.55 -39.33 -48.54
CA GLU A 265 15.64 -40.69 -47.98
C GLU A 265 17.08 -41.24 -48.04
N ALA A 266 17.82 -40.95 -49.11
CA ALA A 266 19.23 -41.32 -49.24
C ALA A 266 20.13 -40.53 -48.26
N LEU A 267 19.83 -39.26 -48.02
CA LEU A 267 20.54 -38.41 -47.06
C LEU A 267 20.36 -38.92 -45.64
N THR A 268 19.12 -39.19 -45.20
CA THR A 268 18.83 -39.73 -43.87
C THR A 268 19.56 -41.05 -43.63
N LYS A 269 19.55 -41.95 -44.62
CA LYS A 269 20.29 -43.22 -44.55
C LYS A 269 21.80 -43.02 -44.40
N THR A 270 22.35 -41.99 -45.04
CA THR A 270 23.77 -41.66 -44.96
C THR A 270 24.13 -41.05 -43.60
N GLU A 271 23.25 -40.21 -43.05
CA GLU A 271 23.39 -39.64 -41.70
C GLU A 271 23.34 -40.73 -40.63
N ASP A 272 22.42 -41.68 -40.72
CA ASP A 272 22.35 -42.83 -39.82
C ASP A 272 23.63 -43.68 -39.87
N GLN A 273 24.18 -43.89 -41.07
CA GLN A 273 25.46 -44.58 -41.24
C GLN A 273 26.61 -43.79 -40.61
N LEU A 274 26.62 -42.47 -40.75
CA LEU A 274 27.65 -41.60 -40.16
C LEU A 274 27.61 -41.65 -38.62
N ILE A 275 26.40 -41.58 -38.04
CA ILE A 275 26.20 -41.71 -36.59
C ILE A 275 26.71 -43.07 -36.11
N ALA A 276 26.33 -44.16 -36.78
CA ALA A 276 26.79 -45.50 -36.43
C ALA A 276 28.32 -45.66 -36.51
N GLN A 277 28.98 -45.03 -37.48
CA GLN A 277 30.45 -45.01 -37.57
C GLN A 277 31.09 -44.16 -36.47
N ARG A 278 30.47 -43.02 -36.11
CA ARG A 278 30.93 -42.16 -35.02
C ARG A 278 30.86 -42.88 -33.67
N ASP A 279 29.79 -43.63 -33.42
CA ASP A 279 29.64 -44.45 -32.21
C ASP A 279 30.68 -45.57 -32.14
N LYS A 280 30.96 -46.24 -33.27
CA LYS A 280 32.04 -47.24 -33.35
C LYS A 280 33.40 -46.63 -33.06
N ARG A 281 33.67 -45.44 -33.61
CA ARG A 281 34.91 -44.70 -33.35
C ARG A 281 35.03 -44.33 -31.88
N SER A 282 33.99 -43.74 -31.28
CA SER A 282 33.99 -43.35 -29.86
C SER A 282 34.20 -44.56 -28.93
N LYS A 283 33.53 -45.69 -29.18
CA LYS A 283 33.76 -46.94 -28.44
C LYS A 283 35.19 -47.46 -28.58
N THR A 284 35.82 -47.26 -29.73
CA THR A 284 37.21 -47.67 -29.97
C THR A 284 38.20 -46.73 -29.27
N GLU A 285 37.95 -45.42 -29.30
CA GLU A 285 38.73 -44.42 -28.56
C GLU A 285 38.66 -44.66 -27.05
N GLN A 286 37.48 -45.00 -26.51
CA GLN A 286 37.32 -45.37 -25.10
C GLN A 286 38.15 -46.61 -24.75
N LYS A 287 38.09 -47.68 -25.57
CA LYS A 287 38.92 -48.88 -25.36
C LYS A 287 40.42 -48.58 -25.35
N ILE A 288 40.87 -47.68 -26.23
CA ILE A 288 42.28 -47.25 -26.27
C ILE A 288 42.64 -46.47 -24.99
N SER A 289 41.75 -45.58 -24.54
CA SER A 289 41.94 -44.83 -23.30
C SER A 289 42.03 -45.75 -22.08
N ASP A 290 41.09 -46.70 -21.96
CA ASP A 290 41.05 -47.66 -20.85
C ASP A 290 42.31 -48.55 -20.85
N ALA A 291 42.73 -49.05 -22.03
CA ALA A 291 43.95 -49.83 -22.17
C ALA A 291 45.21 -49.03 -21.79
N ASN A 292 45.26 -47.74 -22.13
CA ASN A 292 46.38 -46.87 -21.73
C ASN A 292 46.38 -46.58 -20.22
N ASN A 293 45.21 -46.41 -19.60
CA ASN A 293 45.11 -46.24 -18.16
C ASN A 293 45.55 -47.51 -17.42
N LEU A 294 45.09 -48.69 -17.85
CA LEU A 294 45.57 -49.99 -17.35
C LEU A 294 47.08 -50.15 -17.54
N ARG A 295 47.63 -49.72 -18.68
CA ARG A 295 49.08 -49.74 -18.91
C ARG A 295 49.81 -48.83 -17.93
N ARG A 296 49.33 -47.60 -17.69
CA ARG A 296 49.93 -46.68 -16.70
C ARG A 296 49.81 -47.21 -15.28
N GLU A 297 48.69 -47.83 -14.92
CA GLU A 297 48.51 -48.48 -13.62
C GLU A 297 49.50 -49.64 -13.45
N ALA A 298 49.69 -50.46 -14.48
CA ALA A 298 50.67 -51.54 -14.48
C ALA A 298 52.12 -51.02 -14.43
N GLU A 299 52.44 -49.97 -15.20
CA GLU A 299 53.74 -49.28 -15.16
C GLU A 299 54.01 -48.69 -13.76
N ALA A 300 53.02 -48.03 -13.14
CA ALA A 300 53.14 -47.47 -11.79
C ALA A 300 53.24 -48.54 -10.69
N LEU A 301 52.65 -49.72 -10.88
CA LEU A 301 52.84 -50.90 -10.03
C LEU A 301 54.23 -51.50 -10.19
N MET A 302 54.76 -51.58 -11.42
CA MET A 302 56.14 -52.06 -11.67
C MET A 302 57.20 -51.08 -11.15
N GLU A 303 56.97 -49.77 -11.22
CA GLU A 303 57.90 -48.73 -10.75
C GLU A 303 57.96 -48.65 -9.20
N LYS A 304 56.88 -49.06 -8.52
CA LYS A 304 56.80 -49.12 -7.04
C LYS A 304 57.24 -50.46 -6.45
N THR A 305 57.64 -51.43 -7.27
CA THR A 305 58.00 -52.77 -6.76
C THR A 305 59.10 -53.48 -7.57
N PRO A 306 60.33 -52.92 -7.71
CA PRO A 306 61.45 -53.66 -8.30
C PRO A 306 62.11 -54.64 -7.31
N GLU A 307 62.05 -54.38 -6.00
CA GLU A 307 62.85 -55.14 -5.00
C GLU A 307 62.08 -56.29 -4.33
N VAL A 308 60.75 -56.35 -4.47
CA VAL A 308 59.90 -57.39 -3.83
C VAL A 308 59.55 -58.53 -4.79
N PHE A 309 59.63 -58.33 -6.11
CA PHE A 309 59.28 -59.36 -7.10
C PHE A 309 60.32 -60.48 -7.19
N ASP A 310 61.62 -60.17 -7.19
CA ASP A 310 62.70 -61.18 -7.19
C ASP A 310 62.74 -62.00 -5.89
N GLN A 311 62.35 -61.39 -4.76
CA GLN A 311 62.26 -62.10 -3.47
C GLN A 311 61.03 -63.00 -3.35
N LEU A 312 59.92 -62.67 -4.04
CA LEU A 312 58.70 -63.47 -4.04
C LEU A 312 58.77 -64.67 -4.98
N VAL A 313 59.47 -64.58 -6.12
CA VAL A 313 59.68 -65.71 -7.05
C VAL A 313 60.51 -66.82 -6.39
N LEU A 314 61.57 -66.47 -5.66
CA LEU A 314 62.39 -67.42 -4.87
C LEU A 314 61.62 -68.08 -3.71
N ARG A 315 60.56 -67.44 -3.19
CA ARG A 315 59.71 -67.98 -2.10
C ARG A 315 58.58 -68.88 -2.63
N LEU A 316 58.13 -68.68 -3.87
CA LEU A 316 57.03 -69.43 -4.50
C LEU A 316 57.48 -70.79 -5.03
N GLU A 317 58.73 -70.92 -5.50
CA GLU A 317 59.34 -72.23 -5.81
C GLU A 317 59.46 -73.12 -4.55
N ALA A 318 59.67 -72.52 -3.38
CA ALA A 318 59.73 -73.23 -2.11
C ALA A 318 58.35 -73.76 -1.64
N LEU A 319 57.24 -73.10 -2.02
CA LEU A 319 55.86 -73.48 -1.66
C LEU A 319 55.22 -74.45 -2.66
N GLN A 320 55.70 -74.53 -3.91
CA GLN A 320 55.25 -75.52 -4.89
C GLN A 320 55.62 -76.97 -4.51
N HIS A 321 56.51 -77.17 -3.54
CA HIS A 321 56.95 -78.49 -3.08
C HIS A 321 56.12 -79.10 -1.92
N GLU A 322 55.23 -78.33 -1.27
CA GLU A 322 54.46 -78.77 -0.09
C GLU A 322 52.95 -79.00 -0.33
N LEU A 323 52.39 -78.57 -1.47
CA LEU A 323 50.95 -78.60 -1.76
C LEU A 323 50.46 -79.78 -2.64
N GLN A 324 51.28 -80.80 -2.89
CA GLN A 324 50.85 -82.06 -3.55
C GLN A 324 50.03 -83.02 -2.65
N GLY A 325 49.60 -82.61 -1.45
CA GLY A 325 48.75 -83.42 -0.56
C GLY A 325 47.34 -82.85 -0.43
N GLY A 326 46.33 -83.56 -0.95
CA GLY A 326 44.96 -83.06 -1.11
C GLY A 326 43.97 -83.23 0.06
N ALA A 327 42.95 -82.37 0.01
CA ALA A 327 41.52 -82.56 0.25
C ALA A 327 40.93 -83.03 1.62
N ARG A 328 40.22 -82.08 2.27
CA ARG A 328 38.76 -82.07 2.60
C ARG A 328 38.24 -82.86 3.84
N ALA A 329 37.66 -82.13 4.82
CA ALA A 329 36.37 -82.43 5.49
C ALA A 329 35.93 -81.35 6.52
N ASP A 330 34.65 -80.98 6.44
CA ASP A 330 33.61 -80.77 7.47
C ASP A 330 33.71 -79.83 8.71
N ALA A 331 32.65 -79.02 8.81
CA ALA A 331 31.78 -78.73 9.97
C ALA A 331 32.24 -77.88 11.18
N LYS A 332 31.28 -77.02 11.59
CA LYS A 332 31.03 -76.41 12.90
C LYS A 332 31.90 -75.22 13.36
N HIS A 333 31.17 -74.15 13.67
CA HIS A 333 31.22 -73.35 14.89
C HIS A 333 32.61 -73.02 15.47
N GLY A 334 32.91 -71.72 15.50
CA GLY A 334 33.75 -71.14 16.54
C GLY A 334 34.83 -70.22 16.00
N MET A 335 35.14 -69.23 16.83
CA MET A 335 36.23 -68.26 16.76
C MET A 335 35.96 -67.06 15.83
N ASN A 336 35.79 -65.81 16.29
CA ASN A 336 36.24 -65.14 17.51
C ASN A 336 37.64 -65.57 17.94
N GLU A 337 38.67 -64.93 17.40
CA GLU A 337 39.49 -64.10 18.28
C GLU A 337 40.57 -63.30 17.56
N ILE A 338 40.76 -62.11 18.11
CA ILE A 338 42.03 -61.38 18.25
C ILE A 338 42.45 -60.63 16.99
N ALA A 339 42.09 -59.35 16.93
CA ALA A 339 42.78 -58.24 17.62
C ALA A 339 44.11 -57.97 16.92
N SER A 340 44.16 -56.88 16.19
CA SER A 340 44.43 -55.53 16.68
C SER A 340 45.88 -55.23 16.40
N ASP A 341 46.06 -54.18 15.62
CA ASP A 341 46.94 -53.05 15.89
C ASP A 341 47.25 -52.46 14.52
N ALA A 342 47.09 -51.19 14.24
CA ALA A 342 46.61 -50.01 14.92
C ALA A 342 46.95 -48.91 13.90
N MET A 343 46.01 -48.03 13.53
CA MET A 343 46.26 -46.58 13.35
C MET A 343 45.12 -45.89 12.56
N LYS A 344 44.47 -44.97 13.29
CA LYS A 344 44.39 -43.53 13.01
C LYS A 344 43.09 -42.91 12.44
N VAL A 345 42.50 -42.08 13.34
CA VAL A 345 42.03 -40.69 13.19
C VAL A 345 40.50 -40.46 13.17
N GLU A 346 39.98 -40.10 14.36
CA GLU A 346 39.12 -38.94 14.75
C GLU A 346 37.99 -38.44 13.82
N ALA A 347 36.81 -37.96 14.27
CA ALA A 347 36.32 -37.52 15.60
C ALA A 347 34.78 -37.30 15.65
N ASN A 348 34.30 -37.15 16.91
CA ASN A 348 33.10 -36.46 17.44
C ASN A 348 31.72 -37.17 17.44
N VAL A 349 31.15 -37.42 18.63
CA VAL A 349 30.30 -36.48 19.41
C VAL A 349 30.32 -36.88 20.91
N GLU A 350 30.56 -35.89 21.77
CA GLU A 350 30.57 -35.98 23.24
C GLU A 350 29.14 -35.96 23.85
N PHE A 351 28.90 -36.83 24.83
CA PHE A 351 27.95 -36.58 25.93
C PHE A 351 28.67 -36.96 27.23
N LYS A 352 29.16 -35.97 27.97
CA LYS A 352 29.96 -36.15 29.20
C LYS A 352 29.36 -35.36 30.35
N GLY A 353 29.30 -36.03 31.50
CA GLY A 353 29.43 -35.41 32.82
C GLY A 353 28.13 -35.26 33.59
N VAL A 354 27.88 -36.18 34.54
CA VAL A 354 27.75 -35.95 35.99
C VAL A 354 27.72 -37.34 36.66
N ALA A 355 28.88 -37.94 36.90
CA ALA A 355 29.02 -39.16 37.71
C ALA A 355 30.48 -39.45 38.10
N CYS A 356 31.47 -38.82 37.46
CA CYS A 356 32.86 -39.21 37.59
C CYS A 356 33.65 -38.49 38.71
N ASP A 357 33.14 -37.39 39.27
CA ASP A 357 33.94 -36.57 40.21
C ASP A 357 33.75 -36.94 41.69
N ALA A 358 32.62 -37.56 42.07
CA ALA A 358 32.42 -38.05 43.45
C ALA A 358 33.20 -39.34 43.73
N VAL A 359 33.46 -40.16 42.70
CA VAL A 359 34.21 -41.43 42.83
C VAL A 359 35.72 -41.22 42.69
N GLN A 360 36.17 -40.16 41.99
CA GLN A 360 37.60 -39.85 41.86
C GLN A 360 38.22 -39.09 43.06
N GLY A 361 37.40 -38.55 43.97
CA GLY A 361 37.87 -37.98 45.24
C GLY A 361 38.37 -39.03 46.25
N ALA A 362 37.81 -40.24 46.23
CA ALA A 362 38.18 -41.32 47.16
C ALA A 362 39.47 -42.07 46.77
N ALA A 363 39.95 -41.89 45.53
CA ALA A 363 41.14 -42.59 45.01
C ALA A 363 42.44 -41.77 45.08
N LYS A 364 42.43 -40.56 45.66
CA LYS A 364 43.59 -39.64 45.67
C LYS A 364 44.23 -39.35 47.03
N LEU A 365 43.84 -40.06 48.09
CA LEU A 365 44.53 -40.02 49.38
C LEU A 365 44.77 -41.46 49.87
N GLY A 366 45.98 -41.97 49.68
CA GLY A 366 46.41 -43.26 50.21
C GLY A 366 46.56 -43.20 51.74
N LEU A 367 45.45 -43.36 52.47
CA LEU A 367 45.43 -43.41 53.93
C LEU A 367 44.50 -44.55 54.40
N THR A 368 45.02 -45.37 55.32
CA THR A 368 44.35 -46.52 55.92
C THR A 368 43.14 -46.11 56.77
N LEU A 369 41.98 -46.71 56.50
CA LEU A 369 40.75 -46.55 57.29
C LEU A 369 40.93 -47.18 58.69
N THR A 370 40.70 -46.39 59.74
CA THR A 370 40.68 -46.83 61.15
C THR A 370 39.30 -46.58 61.75
N ILE A 371 38.91 -47.34 62.79
CA ILE A 371 37.58 -47.25 63.42
C ILE A 371 37.26 -45.82 63.91
N GLU A 372 38.27 -45.04 64.31
CA GLU A 372 38.10 -43.65 64.75
C GLU A 372 37.96 -42.62 63.59
N SER A 373 38.34 -42.98 62.36
CA SER A 373 38.30 -42.07 61.19
C SER A 373 37.09 -42.28 60.27
N CYS A 374 36.33 -43.36 60.46
CA CYS A 374 35.13 -43.68 59.67
C CYS A 374 34.05 -42.59 59.76
N ASP A 375 33.70 -42.13 60.97
CA ASP A 375 32.65 -41.11 61.18
C ASP A 375 33.01 -39.74 60.57
N ALA A 376 34.31 -39.43 60.50
CA ALA A 376 34.80 -38.20 59.89
C ALA A 376 34.77 -38.29 58.35
N ARG A 377 35.11 -39.45 57.78
CA ARG A 377 35.07 -39.66 56.32
C ARG A 377 33.64 -39.83 55.79
N GLU A 378 32.74 -40.43 56.56
CA GLU A 378 31.31 -40.49 56.20
C GLU A 378 30.70 -39.08 56.14
N ARG A 379 31.04 -38.21 57.10
CA ARG A 379 30.63 -36.80 57.08
C ARG A 379 31.19 -36.05 55.88
N GLU A 380 32.49 -36.14 55.60
CA GLU A 380 33.07 -35.48 54.43
C GLU A 380 32.46 -35.98 53.11
N MET A 381 32.18 -37.27 52.97
CA MET A 381 31.53 -37.80 51.76
C MET A 381 30.07 -37.35 51.64
N ARG A 382 29.33 -37.28 52.77
CA ARG A 382 27.97 -36.72 52.80
C ARG A 382 27.97 -35.24 52.42
N ASP A 383 28.90 -34.46 52.94
CA ASP A 383 29.02 -33.03 52.66
C ASP A 383 29.43 -32.78 51.19
N ALA A 384 30.30 -33.63 50.63
CA ALA A 384 30.66 -33.57 49.21
C ALA A 384 29.49 -33.93 48.28
N LEU A 385 28.71 -34.98 48.62
CA LEU A 385 27.52 -35.36 47.87
C LEU A 385 26.42 -34.29 47.97
N GLN A 386 26.21 -33.70 49.15
CA GLN A 386 25.25 -32.62 49.32
C GLN A 386 25.66 -31.38 48.51
N SER A 387 26.95 -31.02 48.54
CA SER A 387 27.47 -29.91 47.73
C SER A 387 27.30 -30.14 46.23
N ALA A 388 27.44 -31.39 45.76
CA ALA A 388 27.20 -31.75 44.36
C ALA A 388 25.70 -31.68 43.99
N ILE A 389 24.81 -32.10 44.88
CA ILE A 389 23.35 -31.97 44.71
C ILE A 389 22.96 -30.49 44.64
N ASP A 390 23.44 -29.67 45.58
CA ASP A 390 23.13 -28.23 45.63
C ASP A 390 23.62 -27.49 44.36
N LEU A 391 24.78 -27.90 43.82
CA LEU A 391 25.31 -27.35 42.58
C LEU A 391 24.41 -27.68 41.38
N GLU A 392 23.97 -28.93 41.24
CA GLU A 392 23.11 -29.37 40.15
C GLU A 392 21.68 -28.82 40.29
N GLU A 393 21.13 -28.72 41.49
CA GLU A 393 19.87 -28.00 41.75
C GLU A 393 19.97 -26.53 41.33
N GLY A 394 21.09 -25.87 41.64
CA GLY A 394 21.37 -24.51 41.20
C GLY A 394 21.53 -24.37 39.67
N ARG A 395 21.98 -25.42 38.96
CA ARG A 395 22.03 -25.43 37.48
C ARG A 395 20.64 -25.64 36.89
N ILE A 396 19.86 -26.58 37.42
CA ILE A 396 18.47 -26.83 37.01
C ILE A 396 17.64 -25.57 37.16
N LYS A 397 17.71 -24.90 38.33
CA LYS A 397 16.96 -23.65 38.57
C LYS A 397 17.28 -22.56 37.56
N ARG A 398 18.56 -22.33 37.24
CA ARG A 398 18.98 -21.34 36.24
C ARG A 398 18.47 -21.65 34.83
N VAL A 399 18.41 -22.93 34.45
CA VAL A 399 17.89 -23.33 33.14
C VAL A 399 16.37 -23.17 33.09
N LEU A 400 15.66 -23.51 34.17
CA LEU A 400 14.21 -23.31 34.28
C LEU A 400 13.84 -21.83 34.19
N GLU A 401 14.56 -20.96 34.91
CA GLU A 401 14.37 -19.50 34.83
C GLU A 401 14.55 -18.98 33.39
N LYS A 402 15.61 -19.41 32.69
CA LYS A 402 15.83 -19.03 31.28
C LYS A 402 14.71 -19.49 30.34
N ILE A 403 14.18 -20.70 30.54
CA ILE A 403 13.06 -21.23 29.74
C ILE A 403 11.79 -20.41 29.99
N ILE A 404 11.48 -20.15 31.25
CA ILE A 404 10.32 -19.34 31.65
C ILE A 404 10.43 -17.92 31.10
N ASP A 405 11.61 -17.30 31.15
CA ASP A 405 11.84 -15.97 30.60
C ASP A 405 11.67 -15.94 29.07
N ALA A 406 12.12 -16.98 28.37
CA ALA A 406 11.91 -17.10 26.92
C ALA A 406 10.42 -17.29 26.57
N MET A 407 9.70 -18.13 27.32
CA MET A 407 8.25 -18.32 27.16
C MET A 407 7.48 -17.02 27.45
N ARG A 408 7.86 -16.30 28.51
CA ARG A 408 7.28 -15.00 28.89
C ARG A 408 7.49 -13.95 27.80
N SER A 409 8.72 -13.88 27.27
CA SER A 409 9.08 -12.97 26.17
C SER A 409 8.25 -13.27 24.92
N PHE A 410 8.08 -14.55 24.57
CA PHE A 410 7.26 -14.96 23.43
C PHE A 410 5.78 -14.64 23.64
N SER A 411 5.19 -14.97 24.80
CA SER A 411 3.78 -14.70 25.10
C SER A 411 3.46 -13.19 25.11
N ASN A 412 4.36 -12.37 25.66
CA ASN A 412 4.21 -10.92 25.62
C ASN A 412 4.25 -10.34 24.20
N ARG A 413 5.02 -10.95 23.30
CA ARG A 413 5.16 -10.49 21.91
C ARG A 413 4.00 -10.96 21.02
N PHE A 414 3.40 -12.11 21.33
CA PHE A 414 2.34 -12.75 20.55
C PHE A 414 1.15 -13.17 21.45
N PRO A 415 0.41 -12.20 22.02
CA PRO A 415 -0.62 -12.46 23.01
C PRO A 415 -1.88 -13.15 22.44
N VAL A 416 -2.13 -13.06 21.13
CA VAL A 416 -3.29 -13.67 20.49
C VAL A 416 -3.07 -15.17 20.27
N GLU A 417 -1.86 -15.53 19.85
CA GLU A 417 -1.46 -16.90 19.55
C GLU A 417 -1.13 -17.71 20.82
N THR A 418 -0.89 -17.03 21.94
CA THR A 418 -0.56 -17.63 23.24
C THR A 418 -1.67 -17.51 24.27
N GLN A 419 -2.89 -17.15 23.85
CA GLN A 419 -4.03 -16.92 24.75
C GLN A 419 -4.41 -18.15 25.58
N GLU A 420 -4.15 -19.35 25.07
CA GLU A 420 -4.46 -20.64 25.72
C GLU A 420 -3.23 -21.34 26.31
N VAL A 421 -2.03 -20.73 26.23
CA VAL A 421 -0.77 -21.36 26.66
C VAL A 421 -0.20 -20.61 27.86
N ASP A 422 -0.01 -21.32 28.98
CA ASP A 422 0.54 -20.72 30.20
C ASP A 422 2.07 -20.62 30.16
N VAL A 423 2.63 -19.65 30.89
CA VAL A 423 4.08 -19.42 30.99
C VAL A 423 4.65 -20.30 32.11
N SER A 424 4.65 -21.61 31.86
CA SER A 424 5.16 -22.61 32.79
C SER A 424 5.98 -23.68 32.08
N VAL A 425 6.90 -24.31 32.81
CA VAL A 425 7.71 -25.41 32.26
C VAL A 425 6.85 -26.65 31.94
N GLY A 426 5.71 -26.81 32.64
CA GLY A 426 4.73 -27.86 32.34
C GLY A 426 4.08 -27.68 30.96
N SER A 427 3.93 -26.44 30.49
CA SER A 427 3.35 -26.09 29.19
C SER A 427 4.33 -26.20 28.01
N ALA A 428 5.56 -26.69 28.23
CA ALA A 428 6.55 -26.86 27.16
C ALA A 428 6.06 -27.74 25.98
N GLY A 429 5.15 -28.69 26.23
CA GLY A 429 4.52 -29.50 25.19
C GLY A 429 3.57 -28.71 24.28
N GLU A 430 2.86 -27.73 24.84
CA GLU A 430 1.93 -26.85 24.11
C GLU A 430 2.71 -25.92 23.16
N TYR A 431 3.81 -25.32 23.62
CA TYR A 431 4.70 -24.53 22.77
C TYR A 431 5.33 -25.35 21.63
N ARG A 432 5.66 -26.63 21.85
CA ARG A 432 6.14 -27.52 20.78
C ARG A 432 5.05 -27.84 19.76
N THR A 433 3.82 -28.03 20.22
CA THR A 433 2.66 -28.28 19.35
C THR A 433 2.35 -27.04 18.50
N LEU A 434 2.40 -25.85 19.11
CA LEU A 434 2.28 -24.58 18.42
C LEU A 434 3.36 -24.42 17.33
N LEU A 435 4.62 -24.72 17.65
CA LEU A 435 5.71 -24.69 16.67
C LEU A 435 5.48 -25.69 15.52
N GLN A 436 5.05 -26.91 15.82
CA GLN A 436 4.77 -27.91 14.80
C GLN A 436 3.65 -27.46 13.85
N ARG A 437 2.57 -26.91 14.38
CA ARG A 437 1.47 -26.35 13.56
C ARG A 437 1.94 -25.18 12.70
N LEU A 438 2.74 -24.27 13.28
CA LEU A 438 3.30 -23.13 12.55
C LEU A 438 4.18 -23.59 11.39
N VAL A 439 5.00 -24.62 11.57
CA VAL A 439 5.92 -25.12 10.53
C VAL A 439 5.22 -25.99 9.50
N ALA A 440 4.27 -26.85 9.91
CA ALA A 440 3.65 -27.83 9.05
C ALA A 440 2.49 -27.27 8.21
N ASP A 441 1.63 -26.44 8.82
CA ASP A 441 0.37 -26.01 8.20
C ASP A 441 0.38 -24.52 7.86
N ASP A 442 0.72 -23.68 8.84
CA ASP A 442 0.52 -22.23 8.69
C ASP A 442 1.61 -21.59 7.81
N LEU A 443 2.89 -21.91 8.01
CA LEU A 443 3.98 -21.33 7.22
C LEU A 443 3.87 -21.67 5.72
N PRO A 444 3.66 -22.94 5.31
CA PRO A 444 3.51 -23.25 3.88
C PRO A 444 2.26 -22.60 3.27
N ARG A 445 1.15 -22.52 4.01
CA ARG A 445 -0.06 -21.81 3.58
C ARG A 445 0.20 -20.32 3.41
N PHE A 446 0.81 -19.66 4.39
CA PHE A 446 1.12 -18.23 4.32
C PHE A 446 2.14 -17.92 3.23
N GLU A 447 3.12 -18.79 2.99
CA GLU A 447 4.07 -18.65 1.87
C GLU A 447 3.34 -18.76 0.52
N ALA A 448 2.41 -19.71 0.38
CA ALA A 448 1.60 -19.85 -0.83
C ALA A 448 0.65 -18.66 -1.04
N ASP A 449 -0.03 -18.19 0.00
CA ASP A 449 -0.91 -17.02 -0.06
C ASP A 449 -0.14 -15.73 -0.32
N PHE A 450 1.07 -15.59 0.23
CA PHE A 450 2.00 -14.50 -0.08
C PHE A 450 2.41 -14.53 -1.55
N LYS A 451 2.84 -15.69 -2.07
CA LYS A 451 3.20 -15.86 -3.48
C LYS A 451 2.04 -15.54 -4.42
N ARG A 452 0.83 -16.00 -4.08
CA ARG A 452 -0.39 -15.68 -4.84
C ARG A 452 -0.66 -14.17 -4.84
N SER A 453 -0.67 -13.55 -3.67
CA SER A 453 -0.94 -12.11 -3.52
C SER A 453 0.10 -11.25 -4.24
N LEU A 454 1.37 -11.66 -4.20
CA LEU A 454 2.46 -10.97 -4.88
C LEU A 454 2.31 -11.03 -6.40
N ASN A 455 2.10 -12.23 -6.94
CA ASN A 455 2.05 -12.46 -8.39
C ASN A 455 0.74 -11.99 -9.02
N GLU A 456 -0.40 -12.20 -8.37
CA GLU A 456 -1.71 -11.89 -8.95
C GLU A 456 -2.10 -10.42 -8.81
N ASN A 457 -1.84 -9.81 -7.65
CA ASN A 457 -2.34 -8.47 -7.33
C ASN A 457 -1.26 -7.40 -7.45
N THR A 458 -0.13 -7.53 -6.74
CA THR A 458 0.87 -6.45 -6.66
C THR A 458 1.55 -6.20 -8.00
N ILE A 459 2.02 -7.26 -8.68
CA ILE A 459 2.69 -7.13 -9.99
C ILE A 459 1.71 -6.60 -11.05
N ARG A 460 0.45 -7.05 -11.03
CA ARG A 460 -0.60 -6.55 -11.94
C ARG A 460 -0.84 -5.05 -11.77
N GLU A 461 -0.94 -4.57 -10.54
CA GLU A 461 -1.13 -3.14 -10.29
C GLU A 461 0.08 -2.29 -10.73
N VAL A 462 1.31 -2.77 -10.51
CA VAL A 462 2.52 -2.10 -11.00
C VAL A 462 2.57 -2.12 -12.54
N ALA A 463 2.14 -3.21 -13.17
CA ALA A 463 2.04 -3.30 -14.63
C ALA A 463 1.00 -2.33 -15.19
N ASN A 464 -0.17 -2.22 -14.55
CA ASN A 464 -1.20 -1.25 -14.90
C ASN A 464 -0.68 0.19 -14.77
N PHE A 465 0.01 0.50 -13.67
CA PHE A 465 0.61 1.81 -13.44
C PHE A 465 1.64 2.17 -14.53
N SER A 466 2.54 1.23 -14.85
CA SER A 466 3.52 1.39 -15.94
C SER A 466 2.87 1.56 -17.31
N SER A 467 1.81 0.80 -17.58
CA SER A 467 1.03 0.91 -18.80
C SER A 467 0.38 2.28 -18.94
N GLN A 468 -0.20 2.82 -17.87
CA GLN A 468 -0.78 4.17 -17.86
C GLN A 468 0.27 5.25 -18.14
N LEU A 469 1.45 5.18 -17.50
CA LEU A 469 2.54 6.13 -17.77
C LEU A 469 3.03 6.04 -19.22
N SER A 470 3.11 4.82 -19.76
CA SER A 470 3.50 4.59 -21.16
C SER A 470 2.45 5.15 -22.13
N LYS A 471 1.16 5.02 -21.83
CA LYS A 471 0.06 5.59 -22.62
C LYS A 471 0.10 7.11 -22.68
N GLU A 472 0.32 7.77 -21.54
CA GLU A 472 0.47 9.23 -21.50
C GLU A 472 1.73 9.68 -22.29
N ARG A 473 2.80 8.89 -22.24
CA ARG A 473 4.02 9.12 -23.03
C ARG A 473 3.73 9.06 -24.53
N GLU A 474 3.01 8.05 -25.02
CA GLU A 474 2.63 7.98 -26.44
C GLU A 474 1.67 9.10 -26.82
N THR A 475 0.74 9.48 -25.93
CA THR A 475 -0.16 10.63 -26.16
C THR A 475 0.60 11.92 -26.39
N ILE A 476 1.70 12.17 -25.65
CA ILE A 476 2.56 13.33 -25.87
C ILE A 476 3.24 13.26 -27.25
N LYS A 477 3.77 12.10 -27.64
CA LYS A 477 4.40 11.91 -28.95
C LYS A 477 3.43 12.19 -30.10
N GLU A 478 2.25 11.57 -30.07
CA GLU A 478 1.22 11.78 -31.10
C GLU A 478 0.82 13.25 -31.21
N ARG A 479 0.69 13.96 -30.08
CA ARG A 479 0.38 15.40 -30.07
C ARG A 479 1.47 16.22 -30.75
N ILE A 480 2.74 15.92 -30.48
CA ILE A 480 3.86 16.61 -31.12
C ILE A 480 3.92 16.30 -32.61
N GLU A 481 3.66 15.06 -33.02
CA GLU A 481 3.59 14.69 -34.44
C GLU A 481 2.50 15.48 -35.17
N ARG A 482 1.31 15.63 -34.59
CA ARG A 482 0.23 16.45 -35.15
C ARG A 482 0.59 17.95 -35.20
N ILE A 483 1.27 18.47 -34.17
CA ILE A 483 1.77 19.85 -34.19
C ILE A 483 2.80 20.01 -35.31
N ASN A 484 3.70 19.03 -35.50
CA ASN A 484 4.69 19.03 -36.57
C ASN A 484 4.05 19.01 -37.96
N GLN A 485 2.95 18.26 -38.15
CA GLN A 485 2.19 18.31 -39.40
C GLN A 485 1.70 19.74 -39.69
N SER A 486 1.28 20.48 -38.68
CA SER A 486 0.87 21.89 -38.84
C SER A 486 2.08 22.81 -39.06
N LEU A 487 3.19 22.59 -38.35
CA LEU A 487 4.41 23.37 -38.49
C LEU A 487 5.06 23.23 -39.87
N THR A 488 4.96 22.06 -40.51
CA THR A 488 5.48 21.88 -41.88
C THR A 488 4.77 22.78 -42.89
N GLN A 489 3.52 23.20 -42.64
CA GLN A 489 2.76 24.09 -43.52
C GLN A 489 3.15 25.56 -43.35
N ILE A 490 3.81 25.90 -42.23
CA ILE A 490 4.25 27.26 -41.94
C ILE A 490 5.68 27.42 -42.42
N ASP A 491 5.91 28.35 -43.35
CA ASP A 491 7.27 28.77 -43.67
C ASP A 491 7.84 29.56 -42.50
N TYR A 492 8.91 29.05 -41.90
CA TYR A 492 9.69 29.79 -40.90
C TYR A 492 10.57 30.81 -41.61
N ASN A 493 11.26 30.37 -42.66
CA ASN A 493 11.92 31.20 -43.65
C ASN A 493 11.53 30.67 -45.04
N PRO A 494 11.69 31.45 -46.13
CA PRO A 494 11.40 30.95 -47.48
C PRO A 494 12.12 29.61 -47.73
N GLY A 495 11.35 28.55 -48.02
CA GLY A 495 11.86 27.20 -48.25
C GLY A 495 12.27 26.39 -47.00
N ARG A 496 12.00 26.89 -45.79
CA ARG A 496 12.39 26.24 -44.52
C ARG A 496 11.23 26.20 -43.52
N PHE A 497 11.14 25.10 -42.76
CA PHE A 497 10.11 24.88 -41.74
C PHE A 497 10.73 24.42 -40.42
N ILE A 498 9.95 24.47 -39.35
CA ILE A 498 10.37 24.00 -38.02
C ILE A 498 9.78 22.62 -37.74
N THR A 499 10.60 21.73 -37.18
CA THR A 499 10.17 20.46 -36.59
C THR A 499 10.49 20.46 -35.10
N LEU A 500 9.51 20.17 -34.26
CA LEU A 500 9.72 19.89 -32.84
C LEU A 500 10.25 18.47 -32.67
N GLU A 501 11.39 18.35 -32.00
CA GLU A 501 12.02 17.07 -31.72
C GLU A 501 11.83 16.70 -30.24
N LEU A 502 11.34 15.48 -30.04
CA LEU A 502 11.23 14.85 -28.73
C LEU A 502 12.51 14.09 -28.43
N GLN A 503 13.31 14.62 -27.50
CA GLN A 503 14.50 13.95 -27.00
C GLN A 503 14.20 13.30 -25.65
N THR A 504 14.86 12.19 -25.33
CA THR A 504 14.77 11.57 -24.00
C THR A 504 15.46 12.43 -22.96
N THR A 505 14.87 12.56 -21.78
CA THR A 505 15.48 13.31 -20.67
C THR A 505 16.85 12.76 -20.27
N THR A 506 17.75 13.67 -19.90
CA THR A 506 19.07 13.33 -19.33
C THR A 506 19.02 13.21 -17.80
N ASP A 507 17.89 13.60 -17.19
CA ASP A 507 17.69 13.57 -15.75
C ASP A 507 17.86 12.15 -15.20
N ALA A 508 18.79 11.99 -14.25
CA ALA A 508 19.13 10.70 -13.69
C ALA A 508 17.95 10.08 -12.92
N GLU A 509 17.22 10.88 -12.13
CA GLU A 509 16.14 10.35 -11.28
C GLU A 509 14.99 9.76 -12.10
N VAL A 510 14.69 10.37 -13.26
CA VAL A 510 13.66 9.88 -14.18
C VAL A 510 14.12 8.63 -14.91
N ARG A 511 15.38 8.59 -15.38
CA ARG A 511 15.94 7.41 -16.07
C ARG A 511 16.07 6.20 -15.15
N ASP A 512 16.51 6.43 -13.91
CA ASP A 512 16.63 5.39 -12.89
C ASP A 512 15.26 4.81 -12.58
N PHE A 513 14.25 5.66 -12.34
CA PHE A 513 12.87 5.22 -12.13
C PHE A 513 12.31 4.40 -13.31
N GLN A 514 12.51 4.83 -14.56
CA GLN A 514 12.05 4.07 -15.72
C GLN A 514 12.74 2.71 -15.84
N THR A 515 14.02 2.63 -15.47
CA THR A 515 14.80 1.40 -15.51
C THR A 515 14.35 0.44 -14.40
N GLU A 516 14.16 0.95 -13.18
CA GLU A 516 13.63 0.19 -12.03
C GLU A 516 12.24 -0.37 -12.34
N LEU A 517 11.34 0.46 -12.88
CA LEU A 517 9.98 0.07 -13.25
C LEU A 517 9.97 -1.03 -14.33
N ARG A 518 10.85 -0.92 -15.34
CA ARG A 518 10.98 -1.94 -16.39
C ARG A 518 11.54 -3.24 -15.85
N SER A 519 12.57 -3.17 -15.01
CA SER A 519 13.17 -4.34 -14.33
C SER A 519 12.15 -5.10 -13.49
N CYS A 520 11.26 -4.38 -12.79
CA CYS A 520 10.18 -5.00 -12.01
C CYS A 520 9.18 -5.81 -12.87
N LEU A 521 8.99 -5.40 -14.12
CA LEU A 521 8.04 -6.01 -15.06
C LEU A 521 8.67 -7.09 -15.94
N ASP A 522 10.00 -7.16 -15.98
CA ASP A 522 10.71 -8.11 -16.82
C ASP A 522 10.43 -9.55 -16.36
N GLY A 523 9.92 -10.39 -17.26
CA GLY A 523 9.49 -11.76 -16.97
C GLY A 523 8.15 -11.92 -16.24
N ALA A 524 7.43 -10.86 -15.87
CA ALA A 524 6.07 -10.96 -15.30
C ALA A 524 4.99 -11.27 -16.35
N LEU A 525 5.24 -10.85 -17.59
CA LEU A 525 4.33 -11.02 -18.73
C LEU A 525 4.61 -12.31 -19.55
N GLY A 526 5.66 -13.06 -19.21
CA GLY A 526 6.07 -14.30 -19.90
C GLY A 526 5.45 -15.59 -19.38
N GLY A 527 4.68 -15.55 -18.27
CA GLY A 527 4.09 -16.73 -17.62
C GLY A 527 2.79 -17.23 -18.25
N GLY A 528 2.68 -17.17 -19.58
CA GLY A 528 1.45 -17.46 -20.32
C GLY A 528 1.55 -18.63 -21.28
N SER A 529 2.34 -19.67 -20.99
CA SER A 529 2.25 -20.96 -21.71
C SER A 529 3.05 -22.06 -21.01
N GLY A 530 2.40 -23.20 -20.77
CA GLY A 530 3.07 -24.47 -20.47
C GLY A 530 3.18 -24.78 -18.98
N GLY A 531 2.33 -25.69 -18.50
CA GLY A 531 2.55 -26.34 -17.23
C GLY A 531 3.76 -27.28 -17.30
N GLU A 532 4.60 -27.23 -16.29
CA GLU A 532 5.27 -28.37 -15.66
C GLU A 532 6.04 -27.83 -14.44
N ALA A 533 6.14 -28.69 -13.42
CA ALA A 533 6.63 -28.33 -12.10
C ALA A 533 8.04 -27.69 -12.14
N ALA A 534 8.11 -26.38 -11.85
CA ALA A 534 9.37 -25.67 -11.70
C ALA A 534 9.89 -25.78 -10.26
N SER A 535 10.98 -26.54 -10.13
CA SER A 535 11.84 -26.68 -8.96
C SER A 535 12.40 -25.33 -8.48
N GLY A 536 12.33 -25.03 -7.17
CA GLY A 536 13.24 -24.20 -6.36
C GLY A 536 13.57 -22.74 -6.77
N GLN A 537 13.86 -22.46 -8.04
CA GLN A 537 14.34 -21.18 -8.57
C GLN A 537 13.24 -20.12 -8.67
N ASP A 538 11.98 -20.51 -8.90
CA ASP A 538 10.84 -19.56 -8.93
C ASP A 538 10.60 -18.85 -7.59
N SER A 539 10.93 -19.51 -6.47
CA SER A 539 10.76 -18.94 -5.14
C SER A 539 11.70 -17.75 -4.91
N GLN A 540 12.98 -17.91 -5.26
CA GLN A 540 14.00 -16.88 -5.08
C GLN A 540 13.82 -15.71 -6.07
N TYR A 541 13.32 -16.02 -7.28
CA TYR A 541 12.99 -15.01 -8.29
C TYR A 541 11.79 -14.14 -7.88
N SER A 542 10.73 -14.74 -7.30
CA SER A 542 9.57 -14.00 -6.81
C SER A 542 9.90 -13.06 -5.64
N GLU A 543 10.77 -13.49 -4.71
CA GLU A 543 11.17 -12.68 -3.56
C GLU A 543 12.06 -11.48 -3.95
N ALA A 544 13.01 -11.68 -4.87
CA ALA A 544 13.84 -10.60 -5.38
C ALA A 544 13.00 -9.49 -6.04
N LYS A 545 11.96 -9.87 -6.81
CA LYS A 545 11.01 -8.93 -7.39
C LYS A 545 10.17 -8.21 -6.35
N PHE A 546 9.75 -8.90 -5.29
CA PHE A 546 9.04 -8.25 -4.19
C PHE A 546 9.88 -7.14 -3.56
N LEU A 547 11.17 -7.39 -3.29
CA LEU A 547 12.06 -6.38 -2.73
C LEU A 547 12.22 -5.16 -3.66
N GLN A 548 12.29 -5.38 -4.97
CA GLN A 548 12.34 -4.30 -5.96
C GLN A 548 11.04 -3.49 -5.99
N VAL A 549 9.88 -4.15 -6.06
CA VAL A 549 8.58 -3.47 -6.06
C VAL A 549 8.34 -2.73 -4.75
N LYS A 550 8.67 -3.36 -3.61
CA LYS A 550 8.61 -2.75 -2.28
C LYS A 550 9.46 -1.49 -2.22
N HIS A 551 10.68 -1.52 -2.75
CA HIS A 551 11.56 -0.35 -2.77
C HIS A 551 10.92 0.85 -3.48
N ILE A 552 10.33 0.63 -4.66
CA ILE A 552 9.64 1.68 -5.43
C ILE A 552 8.42 2.19 -4.66
N ILE A 553 7.57 1.29 -4.14
CA ILE A 553 6.35 1.66 -3.42
C ILE A 553 6.65 2.41 -2.12
N GLU A 554 7.65 1.99 -1.35
CA GLU A 554 8.06 2.69 -0.12
C GLU A 554 8.56 4.09 -0.43
N ARG A 555 9.32 4.25 -1.52
CA ARG A 555 9.77 5.56 -1.98
C ARG A 555 8.61 6.45 -2.46
N LEU A 556 7.64 5.89 -3.18
CA LEU A 556 6.42 6.61 -3.60
C LEU A 556 5.53 7.01 -2.40
N ARG A 557 5.46 6.18 -1.36
CA ARG A 557 4.71 6.45 -0.12
C ARG A 557 5.40 7.51 0.75
N GLY A 558 6.71 7.64 0.61
CA GLY A 558 7.56 8.53 1.41
C GLY A 558 8.14 7.81 2.61
N ARG A 559 9.45 7.58 2.58
CA ARG A 559 10.19 6.88 3.65
C ARG A 559 10.29 7.75 4.91
N GLU A 560 10.28 7.12 6.08
CA GLU A 560 10.43 7.82 7.36
C GLU A 560 11.76 8.60 7.39
N GLY A 561 11.69 9.89 7.68
CA GLY A 561 12.84 10.80 7.69
C GLY A 561 13.22 11.41 6.33
N GLN A 562 12.63 10.98 5.21
CA GLN A 562 12.90 11.52 3.85
C GLN A 562 11.62 11.96 3.10
N THR A 563 10.49 12.09 3.79
CA THR A 563 9.16 12.28 3.19
C THR A 563 9.06 13.46 2.20
N GLU A 564 9.69 14.60 2.50
CA GLU A 564 9.63 15.78 1.61
C GLU A 564 10.46 15.58 0.33
N GLN A 565 11.61 14.91 0.42
CA GLN A 565 12.44 14.58 -0.74
C GLN A 565 11.74 13.55 -1.63
N ASP A 566 11.17 12.51 -1.02
CA ASP A 566 10.43 11.45 -1.71
C ASP A 566 9.15 11.99 -2.38
N ARG A 567 8.45 12.96 -1.77
CA ARG A 567 7.30 13.65 -2.37
C ARG A 567 7.70 14.43 -3.63
N ARG A 568 8.80 15.18 -3.59
CA ARG A 568 9.31 15.92 -4.75
C ARG A 568 9.76 14.98 -5.87
N TRP A 569 10.49 13.93 -5.50
CA TRP A 569 10.89 12.88 -6.43
C TRP A 569 9.66 12.23 -7.08
N THR A 570 8.65 11.86 -6.29
CA THR A 570 7.40 11.26 -6.79
C THR A 570 6.71 12.16 -7.80
N ALA A 571 6.50 13.44 -7.46
CA ALA A 571 5.89 14.40 -8.38
C ALA A 571 6.70 14.58 -9.67
N LYS A 572 8.03 14.51 -9.58
CA LYS A 572 8.93 14.65 -10.72
C LYS A 572 8.90 13.43 -11.65
N VAL A 573 9.03 12.22 -11.11
CA VAL A 573 9.13 11.00 -11.92
C VAL A 573 7.79 10.52 -12.46
N THR A 574 6.68 10.82 -11.77
CA THR A 574 5.32 10.45 -12.24
C THR A 574 4.76 11.39 -13.29
N ASP A 575 5.27 12.62 -13.38
CA ASP A 575 4.93 13.56 -14.44
C ASP A 575 5.72 13.22 -15.72
N VAL A 576 5.04 12.58 -16.66
CA VAL A 576 5.61 12.12 -17.93
C VAL A 576 6.17 13.27 -18.78
N ARG A 577 5.78 14.52 -18.54
CA ARG A 577 6.37 15.68 -19.22
C ARG A 577 7.87 15.83 -18.93
N ASN A 578 8.31 15.42 -17.73
CA ASN A 578 9.72 15.47 -17.34
C ASN A 578 10.55 14.35 -18.00
N TRP A 579 9.92 13.42 -18.73
CA TRP A 579 10.59 12.31 -19.41
C TRP A 579 11.17 12.74 -20.76
N PHE A 580 10.80 13.93 -21.22
CA PHE A 580 11.21 14.50 -22.49
C PHE A 580 11.95 15.81 -22.31
N VAL A 581 12.87 16.06 -23.24
CA VAL A 581 13.44 17.38 -23.50
C VAL A 581 13.01 17.78 -24.91
N PHE A 582 12.48 18.99 -25.04
CA PHE A 582 12.00 19.49 -26.32
C PHE A 582 13.10 20.32 -26.99
N ALA A 583 13.37 20.01 -28.24
CA ALA A 583 14.20 20.82 -29.12
C ALA A 583 13.39 21.22 -30.36
N ALA A 584 13.85 22.23 -31.08
CA ALA A 584 13.31 22.56 -32.40
C ALA A 584 14.44 22.48 -33.41
N SER A 585 14.18 21.87 -34.57
CA SER A 585 15.10 21.81 -35.69
C SER A 585 14.51 22.56 -36.88
N GLU A 586 15.24 23.53 -37.41
CA GLU A 586 14.92 24.19 -38.68
C GLU A 586 15.43 23.32 -39.83
N ARG A 587 14.53 22.95 -40.73
CA ARG A 587 14.81 22.03 -41.84
C ARG A 587 14.47 22.65 -43.19
N TRP A 588 15.23 22.26 -44.20
CA TRP A 588 14.93 22.61 -45.59
C TRP A 588 13.74 21.81 -46.11
N ARG A 589 12.86 22.45 -46.89
CA ARG A 589 11.66 21.80 -47.44
C ARG A 589 11.98 20.80 -48.56
N GLU A 590 13.10 21.00 -49.27
CA GLU A 590 13.49 20.19 -50.43
C GLU A 590 13.97 18.79 -50.04
N ASP A 591 14.83 18.68 -49.02
CA ASP A 591 15.51 17.44 -48.64
C ASP A 591 15.31 17.06 -47.15
N GLN A 592 14.58 17.88 -46.38
CA GLN A 592 14.42 17.76 -44.92
C GLN A 592 15.74 17.79 -44.13
N SER A 593 16.84 18.24 -44.74
CA SER A 593 18.12 18.34 -44.05
C SER A 593 18.05 19.41 -42.97
N GLU A 594 18.70 19.13 -41.84
CA GLU A 594 18.79 20.05 -40.72
C GLU A 594 19.68 21.23 -41.08
N HIS A 595 19.09 22.43 -41.03
CA HIS A 595 19.80 23.69 -41.19
C HIS A 595 20.31 24.19 -39.84
N GLU A 596 19.44 24.24 -38.83
CA GLU A 596 19.79 24.78 -37.52
C GLU A 596 19.02 24.12 -36.37
N HIS A 597 19.76 23.69 -35.34
CA HIS A 597 19.19 23.11 -34.13
C HIS A 597 18.98 24.17 -33.05
N TYR A 598 17.86 24.12 -32.35
CA TYR A 598 17.49 25.03 -31.26
C TYR A 598 17.28 24.19 -29.98
N SER A 599 18.35 24.04 -29.21
CA SER A 599 18.34 23.51 -27.84
C SER A 599 18.13 24.64 -26.83
N ASP A 600 17.48 24.33 -25.70
CA ASP A 600 17.03 25.25 -24.65
C ASP A 600 17.91 26.52 -24.45
N SER A 601 17.28 27.67 -24.67
CA SER A 601 17.53 29.05 -24.18
C SER A 601 18.93 29.70 -24.18
N GLY A 602 20.05 29.00 -24.30
CA GLY A 602 21.38 29.55 -24.04
C GLY A 602 22.24 29.84 -25.28
N GLY A 603 21.92 30.86 -26.08
CA GLY A 603 22.91 31.33 -27.08
C GLY A 603 22.46 32.18 -28.28
N LYS A 604 21.17 32.41 -28.53
CA LYS A 604 20.71 33.04 -29.79
C LYS A 604 20.10 34.45 -29.64
N SER A 605 20.11 35.22 -30.73
CA SER A 605 19.54 36.57 -30.86
C SER A 605 18.06 36.59 -30.47
N GLY A 606 17.63 37.59 -29.70
CA GLY A 606 16.27 37.68 -29.16
C GLY A 606 15.17 37.56 -30.23
N GLY A 607 15.41 38.07 -31.45
CA GLY A 607 14.45 38.01 -32.55
C GLY A 607 14.15 36.59 -33.05
N GLN A 608 15.15 35.69 -33.11
CA GLN A 608 14.94 34.30 -33.53
C GLN A 608 14.10 33.51 -32.51
N LYS A 609 14.34 33.75 -31.21
CA LYS A 609 13.57 33.11 -30.14
C LYS A 609 12.10 33.47 -30.21
N GLU A 610 11.80 34.75 -30.46
CA GLU A 610 10.42 35.21 -30.61
C GLU A 610 9.76 34.67 -31.87
N LYS A 611 10.47 34.66 -33.01
CA LYS A 611 9.95 34.12 -34.26
C LYS A 611 9.58 32.64 -34.11
N LEU A 612 10.45 31.86 -33.46
CA LEU A 612 10.19 30.45 -33.15
C LEU A 612 8.98 30.30 -32.23
N ALA A 613 8.89 31.12 -31.16
CA ALA A 613 7.77 31.10 -30.24
C ALA A 613 6.43 31.40 -30.93
N TYR A 614 6.37 32.40 -31.83
CA TYR A 614 5.16 32.69 -32.61
C TYR A 614 4.79 31.55 -33.54
N THR A 615 5.77 30.92 -34.17
CA THR A 615 5.56 29.76 -35.08
C THR A 615 4.95 28.58 -34.34
N ILE A 616 5.50 28.24 -33.17
CA ILE A 616 5.01 27.16 -32.32
C ILE A 616 3.63 27.50 -31.74
N LEU A 617 3.42 28.74 -31.29
CA LEU A 617 2.13 29.19 -30.76
C LEU A 617 1.04 29.15 -31.83
N ALA A 618 1.33 29.61 -33.04
CA ALA A 618 0.42 29.53 -34.17
C ALA A 618 0.05 28.09 -34.54
N ALA A 619 1.04 27.19 -34.63
CA ALA A 619 0.78 25.78 -34.91
C ALA A 619 -0.01 25.09 -33.78
N SER A 620 0.26 25.42 -32.52
CA SER A 620 -0.49 24.88 -31.38
C SER A 620 -1.92 25.41 -31.31
N LEU A 621 -2.17 26.67 -31.65
CA LEU A 621 -3.52 27.22 -31.82
C LEU A 621 -4.24 26.55 -33.00
N ALA A 622 -3.55 26.36 -34.12
CA ALA A 622 -4.09 25.64 -35.27
C ALA A 622 -4.53 24.22 -34.90
N TYR A 623 -3.69 23.52 -34.14
CA TYR A 623 -4.00 22.20 -33.62
C TYR A 623 -5.19 22.21 -32.63
N GLN A 624 -5.12 23.01 -31.57
CA GLN A 624 -6.10 23.00 -30.48
C GLN A 624 -7.52 23.36 -30.94
N PHE A 625 -7.62 24.24 -31.95
CA PHE A 625 -8.89 24.76 -32.46
C PHE A 625 -9.27 24.23 -33.86
N GLY A 626 -8.49 23.29 -34.41
CA GLY A 626 -8.73 22.69 -35.72
C GLY A 626 -8.75 23.73 -36.86
N LEU A 627 -7.86 24.72 -36.81
CA LEU A 627 -7.80 25.81 -37.79
C LEU A 627 -7.16 25.29 -39.07
N ALA A 628 -7.87 25.37 -40.20
CA ALA A 628 -7.30 25.11 -41.51
C ALA A 628 -6.62 26.38 -42.07
N PHE A 629 -5.37 26.25 -42.52
CA PHE A 629 -4.68 27.33 -43.23
C PHE A 629 -5.39 27.61 -44.57
N GLY A 630 -5.68 28.89 -44.84
CA GLY A 630 -6.34 29.31 -46.08
C GLY A 630 -7.88 29.28 -46.07
N GLU A 631 -8.50 29.01 -44.93
CA GLU A 631 -9.97 29.02 -44.79
C GLU A 631 -10.52 30.46 -44.81
N THR A 632 -11.25 30.84 -45.86
CA THR A 632 -11.75 32.22 -46.07
C THR A 632 -12.95 32.59 -45.19
N ARG A 633 -13.70 31.59 -44.69
CA ARG A 633 -14.82 31.78 -43.75
C ARG A 633 -14.88 30.64 -42.74
N SER A 634 -14.42 30.92 -41.53
CA SER A 634 -14.56 30.02 -40.38
C SER A 634 -15.97 30.10 -39.78
N LYS A 635 -16.52 28.96 -39.32
CA LYS A 635 -17.73 28.91 -38.47
C LYS A 635 -17.45 29.18 -36.99
N SER A 636 -16.17 29.22 -36.58
CA SER A 636 -15.73 29.51 -35.21
C SER A 636 -15.25 30.96 -35.07
N PHE A 637 -15.61 31.59 -33.94
CA PHE A 637 -15.09 32.90 -33.54
C PHE A 637 -13.67 32.75 -32.99
N ARG A 638 -12.69 33.33 -33.69
CA ARG A 638 -11.25 33.21 -33.39
C ARG A 638 -10.70 34.59 -33.07
N PHE A 639 -10.58 34.94 -31.79
CA PHE A 639 -10.17 36.28 -31.36
C PHE A 639 -8.99 36.18 -30.38
N VAL A 640 -7.93 36.93 -30.66
CA VAL A 640 -6.69 36.96 -29.87
C VAL A 640 -6.42 38.39 -29.44
N VAL A 641 -6.23 38.59 -28.14
CA VAL A 641 -5.82 39.86 -27.56
C VAL A 641 -4.34 39.77 -27.21
N ILE A 642 -3.55 40.72 -27.69
CA ILE A 642 -2.12 40.82 -27.38
C ILE A 642 -1.89 42.14 -26.67
N ASP A 643 -1.59 42.06 -25.37
CA ASP A 643 -1.17 43.21 -24.58
C ASP A 643 0.36 43.37 -24.65
N GLU A 644 0.83 44.62 -24.64
CA GLU A 644 2.22 45.00 -24.89
C GLU A 644 2.83 44.36 -26.15
N ALA A 645 2.04 44.25 -27.22
CA ALA A 645 2.45 43.52 -28.42
C ALA A 645 3.75 44.09 -29.02
N PHE A 646 4.70 43.19 -29.31
CA PHE A 646 5.94 43.45 -30.04
C PHE A 646 6.92 44.44 -29.39
N GLY A 647 6.72 44.82 -28.11
CA GLY A 647 7.50 45.86 -27.44
C GLY A 647 8.99 45.55 -27.25
N ARG A 648 9.38 44.27 -27.16
CA ARG A 648 10.79 43.84 -26.95
C ARG A 648 11.43 43.13 -28.15
N GLY A 649 10.65 42.86 -29.18
CA GLY A 649 11.06 42.07 -30.33
C GLY A 649 11.84 42.80 -31.40
N SER A 650 12.28 42.09 -32.44
CA SER A 650 12.70 42.75 -33.69
C SER A 650 11.49 43.10 -34.55
N ASP A 651 11.66 44.05 -35.46
CA ASP A 651 10.60 44.47 -36.38
C ASP A 651 10.20 43.34 -37.34
N GLU A 652 11.20 42.57 -37.80
CA GLU A 652 11.00 41.39 -38.66
C GLU A 652 10.20 40.28 -37.97
N SER A 653 10.47 40.00 -36.68
CA SER A 653 9.74 38.96 -35.93
C SER A 653 8.29 39.37 -35.66
N ALA A 654 8.05 40.66 -35.43
CA ALA A 654 6.71 41.21 -35.27
C ALA A 654 5.88 41.09 -36.55
N GLN A 655 6.48 41.49 -37.69
CA GLN A 655 5.83 41.38 -39.00
C GLN A 655 5.52 39.92 -39.36
N TYR A 656 6.46 39.01 -39.08
CA TYR A 656 6.26 37.57 -39.27
C TYR A 656 5.07 37.04 -38.45
N GLY A 657 4.99 37.38 -37.16
CA GLY A 657 3.88 36.96 -36.29
C GLY A 657 2.52 37.45 -36.79
N LEU A 658 2.44 38.70 -37.25
CA LEU A 658 1.21 39.28 -37.81
C LEU A 658 0.76 38.58 -39.10
N GLN A 659 1.69 38.32 -40.04
CA GLN A 659 1.39 37.56 -41.26
C GLN A 659 0.90 36.14 -40.95
N LEU A 660 1.46 35.52 -39.91
CA LEU A 660 1.08 34.18 -39.51
C LEU A 660 -0.35 34.13 -38.93
N PHE A 661 -0.71 35.11 -38.10
CA PHE A 661 -2.06 35.24 -37.57
C PHE A 661 -3.11 35.56 -38.66
N GLU A 662 -2.74 36.37 -39.64
CA GLU A 662 -3.57 36.62 -40.83
C GLU A 662 -3.82 35.33 -41.63
N LYS A 663 -2.77 34.54 -41.89
CA LYS A 663 -2.89 33.22 -42.57
C LYS A 663 -3.78 32.22 -41.82
N LEU A 664 -3.83 32.32 -40.50
CA LEU A 664 -4.69 31.50 -39.63
C LEU A 664 -6.13 32.03 -39.50
N ASN A 665 -6.44 33.16 -40.13
CA ASN A 665 -7.73 33.83 -40.05
C ASN A 665 -8.15 34.13 -38.60
N LEU A 666 -7.19 34.65 -37.80
CA LEU A 666 -7.42 35.09 -36.43
C LEU A 666 -7.79 36.58 -36.40
N GLN A 667 -8.81 36.94 -35.64
CA GLN A 667 -9.12 38.35 -35.34
C GLN A 667 -8.20 38.83 -34.22
N LEU A 668 -7.55 39.97 -34.42
CA LEU A 668 -6.54 40.50 -33.50
C LEU A 668 -7.03 41.78 -32.83
N LEU A 669 -6.85 41.87 -31.51
CA LEU A 669 -6.85 43.13 -30.77
C LEU A 669 -5.47 43.34 -30.17
N ILE A 670 -4.77 44.35 -30.68
CA ILE A 670 -3.41 44.65 -30.27
C ILE A 670 -3.42 45.90 -29.39
N VAL A 671 -2.94 45.76 -28.16
CA VAL A 671 -2.66 46.86 -27.24
C VAL A 671 -1.15 47.01 -27.20
N THR A 672 -0.66 48.16 -27.63
CA THR A 672 0.78 48.44 -27.68
C THR A 672 1.01 49.91 -27.34
N PRO A 673 2.13 50.27 -26.68
CA PRO A 673 2.54 51.66 -26.55
C PRO A 673 2.73 52.31 -27.94
N LEU A 674 3.03 53.62 -27.98
CA LEU A 674 3.23 54.42 -29.21
C LEU A 674 4.44 53.99 -30.08
N GLN A 675 4.89 52.74 -30.01
CA GLN A 675 6.03 52.16 -30.72
C GLN A 675 5.54 51.15 -31.76
N LYS A 676 6.32 50.95 -32.83
CA LYS A 676 6.09 49.90 -33.86
C LYS A 676 4.72 49.91 -34.57
N ILE A 677 3.98 51.02 -34.47
CA ILE A 677 2.69 51.20 -35.14
C ILE A 677 2.80 50.91 -36.64
N HIS A 678 3.88 51.34 -37.29
CA HIS A 678 4.11 51.16 -38.73
C HIS A 678 4.15 49.68 -39.19
N ILE A 679 4.46 48.74 -38.30
CA ILE A 679 4.51 47.29 -38.60
C ILE A 679 3.13 46.67 -38.47
N ILE A 680 2.32 47.19 -37.53
CA ILE A 680 0.97 46.69 -37.22
C ILE A 680 -0.06 47.31 -38.16
N GLU A 681 0.16 48.56 -38.59
CA GLU A 681 -0.70 49.36 -39.48
C GLU A 681 -1.25 48.58 -40.70
N PRO A 682 -0.48 47.71 -41.39
CA PRO A 682 -1.00 46.97 -42.53
C PRO A 682 -2.06 45.91 -42.19
N PHE A 683 -2.07 45.42 -40.94
CA PHE A 683 -2.84 44.24 -40.52
C PHE A 683 -4.09 44.57 -39.70
N VAL A 684 -4.40 45.86 -39.48
CA VAL A 684 -5.52 46.32 -38.64
C VAL A 684 -6.51 47.15 -39.43
N ALA A 685 -7.81 46.98 -39.14
CA ALA A 685 -8.89 47.73 -39.79
C ALA A 685 -9.25 49.04 -39.06
N SER A 686 -9.02 49.09 -37.75
CA SER A 686 -9.36 50.21 -36.88
C SER A 686 -8.26 50.43 -35.85
N VAL A 687 -8.00 51.69 -35.52
CA VAL A 687 -7.03 52.10 -34.50
C VAL A 687 -7.74 52.93 -33.43
N GLY A 688 -7.61 52.50 -32.18
CA GLY A 688 -8.04 53.25 -31.01
C GLY A 688 -6.83 53.92 -30.35
N PHE A 689 -6.83 55.24 -30.27
CA PHE A 689 -5.81 56.01 -29.58
C PHE A 689 -6.31 56.48 -28.23
N VAL A 690 -5.71 55.97 -27.15
CA VAL A 690 -6.02 56.38 -25.77
C VAL A 690 -5.00 57.41 -25.32
N HIS A 691 -5.47 58.56 -24.82
CA HIS A 691 -4.63 59.59 -24.24
C HIS A 691 -5.19 60.05 -22.90
N ASN A 692 -4.35 60.16 -21.87
CA ASN A 692 -4.74 60.69 -20.58
C ASN A 692 -4.03 62.03 -20.33
N PHE A 693 -4.76 63.14 -20.39
CA PHE A 693 -4.20 64.47 -20.11
C PHE A 693 -3.90 64.62 -18.62
N GLU A 694 -2.62 64.81 -18.27
CA GLU A 694 -2.15 65.04 -16.89
C GLU A 694 -2.62 64.00 -15.86
N GLY A 695 -3.02 62.80 -16.31
CA GLY A 695 -3.55 61.75 -15.44
C GLY A 695 -5.00 61.95 -14.99
N ARG A 696 -5.71 62.98 -15.46
CA ARG A 696 -7.03 63.41 -14.96
C ARG A 696 -8.16 63.36 -15.99
N ASP A 697 -7.85 63.16 -17.27
CA ASP A 697 -8.84 63.18 -18.36
C ASP A 697 -8.45 62.14 -19.43
N SER A 698 -9.09 60.97 -19.37
CA SER A 698 -8.87 59.86 -20.32
C SER A 698 -9.78 60.03 -21.54
N ARG A 699 -9.18 60.25 -22.71
CA ARG A 699 -9.87 60.36 -23.99
C ARG A 699 -9.49 59.19 -24.90
N LEU A 700 -10.47 58.72 -25.66
CA LEU A 700 -10.30 57.69 -26.68
C LEU A 700 -10.73 58.26 -28.04
N ARG A 701 -9.83 58.18 -29.02
CA ARG A 701 -10.14 58.50 -30.42
C ARG A 701 -10.12 57.21 -31.23
N ASN A 702 -11.24 56.89 -31.89
CA ASN A 702 -11.35 55.73 -32.77
C ASN A 702 -11.30 56.20 -34.23
N LEU A 703 -10.42 55.61 -35.02
CA LEU A 703 -10.24 55.90 -36.44
C LEU A 703 -10.27 54.61 -37.24
N SER A 704 -10.86 54.64 -38.45
CA SER A 704 -10.60 53.59 -39.44
C SER A 704 -9.17 53.73 -39.95
N ILE A 705 -8.58 52.62 -40.41
CA ILE A 705 -7.20 52.65 -40.96
C ILE A 705 -7.10 53.55 -42.20
N GLU A 706 -8.16 53.65 -42.99
CA GLU A 706 -8.25 54.55 -44.15
C GLU A 706 -8.20 56.02 -43.74
N ALA A 707 -8.95 56.41 -42.70
CA ALA A 707 -8.92 57.75 -42.14
C ALA A 707 -7.55 58.08 -41.54
N TYR A 708 -6.95 57.13 -40.83
CA TYR A 708 -5.59 57.26 -40.30
C TYR A 708 -4.55 57.48 -41.41
N ARG A 709 -4.59 56.70 -42.49
CA ARG A 709 -3.67 56.84 -43.64
C ARG A 709 -3.84 58.17 -44.37
N GLN A 710 -5.07 58.65 -44.53
CA GLN A 710 -5.35 59.97 -45.12
C GLN A 710 -4.82 61.12 -44.25
N GLU A 711 -4.99 61.03 -42.93
CA GLU A 711 -4.44 62.02 -41.99
C GLU A 711 -2.91 61.99 -41.96
N LYS A 712 -2.29 60.81 -42.00
CA LYS A 712 -0.83 60.65 -42.09
C LYS A 712 -0.28 61.27 -43.38
N GLY A 713 -0.90 61.01 -44.53
CA GLY A 713 -0.50 61.60 -45.82
C GLY A 713 -0.61 63.12 -45.86
N ARG A 714 -1.66 63.71 -45.25
CA ARG A 714 -1.81 65.18 -45.13
C ARG A 714 -0.73 65.84 -44.28
N VAL A 715 -0.11 65.09 -43.37
CA VAL A 715 0.96 65.57 -42.49
C VAL A 715 2.33 65.49 -43.20
N GLU A 716 2.55 64.46 -44.01
CA GLU A 716 3.77 64.31 -44.81
C GLU A 716 3.90 65.39 -45.91
N ASP A 717 2.77 65.86 -46.47
CA ASP A 717 2.73 66.95 -47.46
C ASP A 717 2.94 68.37 -46.87
N ASN A 718 3.05 68.53 -45.54
CA ASN A 718 3.26 69.83 -44.90
C ASN A 718 4.35 69.78 -43.80
N PRO A 719 5.63 70.05 -44.13
CA PRO A 719 6.79 69.70 -43.30
C PRO A 719 6.98 70.58 -42.05
N THR A 720 6.11 71.56 -41.79
CA THR A 720 6.12 72.34 -40.54
C THR A 720 5.53 71.58 -39.34
N VAL A 721 5.01 70.37 -39.55
CA VAL A 721 4.39 69.55 -38.49
C VAL A 721 5.12 68.22 -38.34
N ARG A 722 5.64 67.94 -37.15
CA ARG A 722 6.32 66.66 -36.86
C ARG A 722 5.33 65.49 -36.97
N PRO A 723 5.67 64.38 -37.64
CA PRO A 723 4.71 63.32 -38.01
C PRO A 723 4.02 62.64 -36.81
N TYR A 724 4.66 62.62 -35.64
CA TYR A 724 4.09 62.05 -34.42
C TYR A 724 3.23 63.03 -33.62
N GLN A 725 3.23 64.32 -33.98
CA GLN A 725 2.47 65.34 -33.26
C GLN A 725 1.08 65.56 -33.83
N THR A 726 0.69 65.04 -34.99
CA THR A 726 -0.63 65.35 -35.58
C THR A 726 -1.66 64.24 -35.40
N VAL A 727 -1.25 62.98 -35.40
CA VAL A 727 -2.19 61.89 -35.05
C VAL A 727 -2.45 61.88 -33.54
N ALA A 728 -1.46 62.28 -32.74
CA ALA A 728 -1.51 62.39 -31.28
C ALA A 728 -1.46 63.84 -30.77
N SER A 729 -1.94 64.83 -31.54
CA SER A 729 -1.98 66.22 -31.07
C SER A 729 -3.15 66.44 -30.12
N PRO A 730 -2.89 67.02 -28.93
CA PRO A 730 -3.94 67.53 -28.04
C PRO A 730 -4.93 68.50 -28.69
N GLN A 731 -4.49 69.19 -29.74
CA GLN A 731 -5.27 70.23 -30.40
C GLN A 731 -6.37 69.67 -31.32
N ILE A 732 -6.30 68.41 -31.76
CA ILE A 732 -7.31 67.78 -32.61
C ILE A 732 -8.34 66.99 -31.78
N LEU A 733 -8.02 66.71 -30.50
CA LEU A 733 -8.90 66.02 -29.54
C LEU A 733 -9.81 66.97 -28.74
N LYS A 734 -9.82 68.27 -29.06
CA LYS A 734 -10.64 69.30 -28.41
C LYS A 734 -11.96 69.55 -29.13
#